data_AF-A0A2P4XN80-F1
#
_entry.id   AF-A0A2P4XN80-F1
#
_cell.length_a   1.000
_cell.length_b   1.000
_cell.length_c   1.000
_cell.angle_alpha   90.00
_cell.angle_beta   90.00
_cell.angle_gamma   90.00
#
_symmetry.space_group_name_H-M   'P 1'
#
loop_
_entity.id
_entity.type
_entity.pdbx_description
1 polymer ?
#
loop_
_entity_poly.entity_id
_entity_poly.type
_entity_poly.pdbx_seq_one_letter_code
_entity_poly.pdbx_strand_id
1 'polypeptide(L)'
;MRRRKEPCTAIHAVASVSKPTTSAVPSHYALSTSDVVVMMVLASGTLLGYTMTLYPSIAGGDSGELVAESCHLGISHPPGYPLFNMAVHVFTKYLPFGETPAWRANFFSAVCDTVAVVFIYLILLHWMAPTGWTGQRIAAFTAAALFGFSPLIWTYAVGAEVFALNNAFAALLIFLLLQHVRHQDFKSALTGAFVCGLAMCNQHTIVLFEVPIITWVLWTRRQTLWWKEFAHFTGAFAFGLMPYIYMPITAIWNPQPGSWGDVTTLTGLIHHIRRADYGTFRLYASNEANEGLWTRLYLYIVDLLDREIPYQLVFPVIALGLLQTLRTSTEMNHHLGWFMVVMYIFYMVIFHSLANLPISEGLIYGVQMRFWQQPNVVVFTWFGIGLGYIVNLITEVVGCYEKALQSVIATIVRIICLVLVGTQIWRWHKLCDQSQAFYIRNYAQALLDPLPPNAILFVNFDLQWTSLRYLQRCELRRPDVTVLNLSMMTYKWFATKHDHYPKLQFPGTRLVPFGSAGDGFSMAQLLDVNIGHAAAKTSKKRIRFFLGGKLSYNDQDFNDKYSIVPYGLLDEFRSLSIPPSSLKKWHSSQQKVKAMVRERLTALPPYEIYNDETWEWTIARDHGMKELNWATYLLERIIAEDPENLSLLSEAAKPMELSYQFEPPEFWNPVSNLKNLGLAYAQMVKSSHEFSSTDPFFNEVVGAGVEDSTRFKDRASERMLKVWDAWLQIPAAKQDPGYQAIKNVVRKFVPSSSEENLSKNKPGKRTQQRKKKKTSKKRVATKKTTE
;
A
#
# COMPACT_ATOMS: atom_id res chain seq x y z
N MET A 1 -65.41 30.94 23.20
CA MET A 1 -64.73 29.75 22.62
C MET A 1 -64.81 29.80 21.10
N ARG A 2 -63.66 30.00 20.43
CA ARG A 2 -63.28 29.54 19.07
C ARG A 2 -62.11 30.43 18.59
N ARG A 3 -60.88 30.00 18.88
CA ARG A 3 -59.67 30.54 18.26
C ARG A 3 -59.68 30.13 16.79
N ARG A 4 -59.77 31.09 15.88
CA ARG A 4 -59.49 30.87 14.45
C ARG A 4 -57.97 30.72 14.29
N LYS A 5 -57.55 29.59 13.74
CA LYS A 5 -56.21 29.39 13.15
C LYS A 5 -56.15 30.22 11.87
N GLU A 6 -55.17 31.11 11.75
CA GLU A 6 -54.81 31.70 10.46
C GLU A 6 -53.98 30.69 9.64
N PRO A 7 -54.19 30.60 8.32
CA PRO A 7 -53.44 29.69 7.47
C PRO A 7 -52.07 30.27 7.08
N CYS A 8 -51.02 29.43 7.15
CA CYS A 8 -49.74 29.71 6.49
C CYS A 8 -49.95 29.81 4.99
N THR A 9 -49.80 31.01 4.44
CA THR A 9 -49.73 31.25 3.00
C THR A 9 -48.36 30.88 2.46
N ALA A 10 -48.37 30.11 1.38
CA ALA A 10 -47.22 29.61 0.65
C ALA A 10 -46.56 30.70 -0.22
N ILE A 11 -45.22 30.65 -0.27
CA ILE A 11 -44.36 30.73 -1.46
C ILE A 11 -44.79 31.81 -2.48
N HIS A 12 -44.35 33.05 -2.28
CA HIS A 12 -43.92 33.98 -3.32
C HIS A 12 -43.25 35.20 -2.66
N ALA A 13 -41.94 35.13 -2.42
CA ALA A 13 -41.10 36.30 -2.22
C ALA A 13 -39.65 35.97 -2.60
N VAL A 14 -39.32 36.18 -3.87
CA VAL A 14 -37.93 36.39 -4.28
C VAL A 14 -37.48 37.70 -3.65
N ALA A 15 -36.45 37.61 -2.82
CA ALA A 15 -35.48 38.65 -2.46
C ALA A 15 -36.01 40.08 -2.23
N SER A 16 -36.37 40.40 -0.99
CA SER A 16 -35.97 41.66 -0.39
C SER A 16 -35.09 41.36 0.82
N VAL A 17 -33.78 41.44 0.60
CA VAL A 17 -32.79 41.47 1.67
C VAL A 17 -33.06 42.73 2.47
N SER A 18 -33.73 42.59 3.62
CA SER A 18 -33.64 43.58 4.66
C SER A 18 -32.16 43.71 5.01
N LYS A 19 -31.57 44.88 4.77
CA LYS A 19 -30.23 45.20 5.26
C LYS A 19 -30.20 44.86 6.75
N PRO A 20 -29.28 44.01 7.22
CA PRO A 20 -29.07 43.89 8.65
C PRO A 20 -28.64 45.27 9.13
N THR A 21 -29.39 45.84 10.06
CA THR A 21 -28.90 46.89 10.93
C THR A 21 -27.52 46.46 11.43
N THR A 22 -26.54 47.34 11.30
CA THR A 22 -25.17 47.21 11.80
C THR A 22 -25.19 47.10 13.33
N SER A 23 -25.66 45.96 13.83
CA SER A 23 -25.37 45.51 15.19
C SER A 23 -24.01 44.84 15.13
N ALA A 24 -23.07 45.35 15.95
CA ALA A 24 -21.72 44.87 16.03
C ALA A 24 -21.72 43.34 16.19
N VAL A 25 -21.18 42.64 15.19
CA VAL A 25 -20.92 41.20 15.26
C VAL A 25 -20.06 40.97 16.50
N PRO A 26 -20.45 40.10 17.44
CA PRO A 26 -19.60 39.79 18.59
C PRO A 26 -18.27 39.27 18.07
N SER A 27 -17.19 40.01 18.32
CA SER A 27 -15.85 39.74 17.81
C SER A 27 -15.23 38.47 18.38
N HIS A 28 -15.87 37.81 19.35
CA HIS A 28 -15.38 36.61 20.01
C HIS A 28 -16.48 35.54 20.10
N TYR A 29 -16.30 34.44 19.37
CA TYR A 29 -17.02 33.20 19.68
C TYR A 29 -16.29 32.51 20.83
N ALA A 30 -16.74 32.76 22.06
CA ALA A 30 -16.25 32.02 23.22
C ALA A 30 -16.91 30.64 23.25
N LEU A 31 -16.11 29.58 23.34
CA LEU A 31 -16.62 28.22 23.50
C LEU A 31 -17.46 28.14 24.76
N SER A 32 -18.71 27.70 24.63
CA SER A 32 -19.55 27.40 25.78
C SER A 32 -19.11 26.08 26.44
N THR A 33 -19.50 25.86 27.69
CA THR A 33 -19.28 24.58 28.38
C THR A 33 -19.80 23.39 27.56
N SER A 34 -20.92 23.55 26.87
CA SER A 34 -21.47 22.51 26.00
C SER A 34 -20.60 22.23 24.77
N ASP A 35 -19.96 23.25 24.18
CA ASP A 35 -19.04 23.05 23.06
C ASP A 35 -17.82 22.25 23.50
N VAL A 36 -17.28 22.57 24.68
CA VAL A 36 -16.15 21.84 25.27
C VAL A 36 -16.54 20.39 25.57
N VAL A 37 -17.71 20.14 26.16
CA VAL A 37 -18.17 18.76 26.45
C VAL A 37 -18.32 17.95 25.15
N VAL A 38 -18.95 18.50 24.11
CA VAL A 38 -19.11 17.81 22.82
C VAL A 38 -17.76 17.55 22.16
N MET A 39 -16.83 18.51 22.22
CA MET A 39 -15.46 18.35 21.74
C MET A 39 -14.74 17.22 22.48
N MET A 40 -14.85 17.14 23.80
CA MET A 40 -14.23 16.08 24.61
C MET A 40 -14.83 14.71 24.30
N VAL A 41 -16.15 14.62 24.09
CA VAL A 41 -16.82 13.38 23.68
C VAL A 41 -16.34 12.93 22.30
N LEU A 42 -16.26 13.86 21.35
CA LEU A 42 -15.74 13.59 20.00
C LEU A 42 -14.29 13.11 20.07
N ALA A 43 -13.41 13.85 20.75
CA ALA A 43 -12.00 13.51 20.88
C ALA A 43 -11.79 12.15 21.55
N SER A 44 -12.49 11.89 22.66
CA SER A 44 -12.38 10.63 23.40
C SER A 44 -12.93 9.46 22.60
N GLY A 45 -14.06 9.64 21.90
CA GLY A 45 -14.67 8.61 21.06
C GLY A 45 -13.79 8.26 19.85
N THR A 46 -13.25 9.27 19.16
CA THR A 46 -12.32 9.08 18.04
C THR A 46 -11.03 8.38 18.49
N LEU A 47 -10.37 8.88 19.55
CA LEU A 47 -9.14 8.27 20.05
C LEU A 47 -9.37 6.84 20.53
N LEU A 48 -10.50 6.57 21.22
CA LEU A 48 -10.86 5.22 21.65
C LEU A 48 -11.06 4.30 20.43
N GLY A 49 -11.83 4.74 19.43
CA GLY A 49 -12.04 4.01 18.19
C GLY A 49 -10.72 3.62 17.52
N TYR A 50 -9.83 4.60 17.30
CA TYR A 50 -8.51 4.35 16.72
C TYR A 50 -7.63 3.44 17.57
N THR A 51 -7.64 3.61 18.89
CA THR A 51 -6.83 2.80 19.81
C THR A 51 -7.31 1.36 19.88
N MET A 52 -8.60 1.10 19.68
CA MET A 52 -9.15 -0.26 19.61
C MET A 52 -8.84 -0.94 18.28
N THR A 53 -8.58 -0.18 17.21
CA THR A 53 -8.36 -0.69 15.85
C THR A 53 -6.92 -0.59 15.35
N LEU A 54 -5.98 -0.06 16.15
CA LEU A 54 -4.59 0.14 15.72
C LEU A 54 -3.87 -1.16 15.39
N TYR A 55 -2.83 -1.08 14.55
CA TYR A 55 -1.94 -2.23 14.36
C TYR A 55 -1.26 -2.58 15.70
N PRO A 56 -1.20 -3.88 16.08
CA PRO A 56 -0.51 -4.30 17.29
C PRO A 56 1.03 -4.18 17.18
N SER A 57 1.54 -4.04 15.95
CA SER A 57 2.95 -3.82 15.65
C SER A 57 3.08 -2.95 14.38
N ILE A 58 4.13 -3.15 13.56
CA ILE A 58 4.36 -2.36 12.35
C ILE A 58 3.24 -2.53 11.32
N ALA A 59 2.84 -1.40 10.74
CA ALA A 59 1.97 -1.32 9.58
C ALA A 59 2.78 -1.45 8.26
N GLY A 60 2.08 -1.46 7.13
CA GLY A 60 2.68 -1.55 5.80
C GLY A 60 3.34 -0.26 5.32
N GLY A 61 4.04 -0.33 4.19
CA GLY A 61 4.67 0.83 3.55
C GLY A 61 5.89 1.34 4.30
N ASP A 62 5.94 2.66 4.49
CA ASP A 62 7.09 3.34 5.07
C ASP A 62 7.14 3.22 6.60
N SER A 63 6.02 2.79 7.21
CA SER A 63 5.88 2.66 8.66
C SER A 63 7.04 1.91 9.32
N GLY A 64 7.46 0.77 8.76
CA GLY A 64 8.57 -0.01 9.31
C GLY A 64 9.89 0.77 9.38
N GLU A 65 10.20 1.58 8.35
CA GLU A 65 11.39 2.43 8.36
C GLU A 65 11.22 3.61 9.30
N LEU A 66 10.12 4.33 9.20
CA LEU A 66 9.84 5.52 10.02
C LEU A 66 9.94 5.19 11.51
N VAL A 67 9.36 4.07 11.94
CA VAL A 67 9.43 3.59 13.33
C VAL A 67 10.85 3.13 13.66
N ALA A 68 11.53 2.39 12.78
CA ALA A 68 12.91 1.95 12.99
C ALA A 68 13.86 3.14 13.26
N GLU A 69 13.80 4.17 12.42
CA GLU A 69 14.60 5.38 12.56
C GLU A 69 14.20 6.17 13.81
N SER A 70 12.93 6.20 14.17
CA SER A 70 12.46 6.85 15.39
C SER A 70 12.99 6.17 16.67
N CYS A 71 13.09 4.84 16.72
CA CYS A 71 13.56 4.11 17.91
C CYS A 71 14.99 4.49 18.33
N HIS A 72 15.84 4.85 17.38
CA HIS A 72 17.25 5.19 17.63
C HIS A 72 17.64 6.60 17.17
N LEU A 73 16.66 7.45 16.85
CA LEU A 73 16.90 8.78 16.31
C LEU A 73 17.83 8.77 15.09
N GLY A 74 17.45 8.07 14.02
CA GLY A 74 18.12 8.14 12.73
C GLY A 74 17.37 8.95 11.66
N ILE A 75 17.71 8.70 10.40
CA ILE A 75 17.29 9.49 9.24
C ILE A 75 16.56 8.58 8.25
N SER A 76 15.27 8.83 8.11
CA SER A 76 14.39 8.16 7.15
C SER A 76 14.67 8.62 5.72
N HIS A 77 14.04 7.97 4.74
CA HIS A 77 14.09 8.39 3.35
C HIS A 77 13.73 9.88 3.16
N PRO A 78 14.19 10.54 2.07
CA PRO A 78 13.99 11.96 1.84
C PRO A 78 12.51 12.39 1.92
N PRO A 79 12.19 13.49 2.64
CA PRO A 79 13.08 14.53 3.14
C PRO A 79 13.63 14.30 4.57
N GLY A 80 13.49 13.08 5.11
CA GLY A 80 14.04 12.66 6.40
C GLY A 80 13.07 12.76 7.58
N TYR A 81 11.93 13.44 7.44
CA TYR A 81 10.84 13.54 8.43
C TYR A 81 11.31 13.81 9.88
N PRO A 82 12.22 14.78 10.11
CA PRO A 82 12.87 14.92 11.42
C PRO A 82 11.89 15.19 12.56
N LEU A 83 10.83 15.98 12.32
CA LEU A 83 9.84 16.24 13.36
C LEU A 83 9.08 14.96 13.76
N PHE A 84 8.69 14.15 12.77
CA PHE A 84 8.04 12.87 12.99
C PHE A 84 8.94 11.94 13.81
N ASN A 85 10.19 11.76 13.38
CA ASN A 85 11.15 10.87 14.04
C ASN A 85 11.39 11.29 15.50
N MET A 86 11.55 12.59 15.77
CA MET A 86 11.73 13.11 17.13
C MET A 86 10.48 12.90 18.00
N ALA A 87 9.28 13.17 17.46
CA ALA A 87 8.03 13.00 18.21
C ALA A 87 7.74 11.53 18.52
N VAL A 88 7.88 10.64 17.53
CA VAL A 88 7.71 9.20 17.71
C VAL A 88 8.78 8.63 18.63
N HIS A 89 10.02 9.13 18.61
CA HIS A 89 11.04 8.74 19.59
C HIS A 89 10.57 8.99 21.02
N VAL A 90 9.96 10.15 21.30
CA VAL A 90 9.42 10.46 22.63
C VAL A 90 8.32 9.47 23.02
N PHE A 91 7.39 9.15 22.12
CA PHE A 91 6.32 8.19 22.39
C PHE A 91 6.86 6.78 22.62
N THR A 92 7.74 6.30 21.74
CA THR A 92 8.32 4.95 21.87
C THR A 92 9.15 4.79 23.14
N LYS A 93 9.86 5.83 23.57
CA LYS A 93 10.75 5.81 24.74
C LYS A 93 10.03 6.03 26.07
N TYR A 94 9.07 6.95 26.13
CA TYR A 94 8.52 7.44 27.40
C TYR A 94 7.05 7.10 27.64
N LEU A 95 6.29 6.64 26.64
CA LEU A 95 4.91 6.21 26.88
C LEU A 95 4.91 4.90 27.69
N PRO A 96 4.26 4.85 28.88
CA PRO A 96 4.39 3.73 29.80
C PRO A 96 3.51 2.53 29.45
N PHE A 97 2.70 2.62 28.38
CA PHE A 97 1.82 1.56 27.91
C PHE A 97 2.04 1.28 26.41
N GLY A 98 1.42 0.23 25.90
CA GLY A 98 1.69 -0.32 24.57
C GLY A 98 2.81 -1.36 24.61
N GLU A 99 2.53 -2.53 24.05
CA GLU A 99 3.41 -3.71 24.15
C GLU A 99 4.69 -3.55 23.33
N THR A 100 4.61 -2.90 22.16
CA THR A 100 5.73 -2.76 21.22
C THR A 100 6.03 -1.29 20.91
N PRO A 101 7.27 -0.94 20.50
CA PRO A 101 7.56 0.40 20.00
C PRO A 101 6.65 0.81 18.83
N ALA A 102 6.35 -0.11 17.91
CA ALA A 102 5.43 0.18 16.80
C ALA A 102 4.01 0.51 17.29
N TRP A 103 3.48 -0.20 18.28
CA TRP A 103 2.18 0.13 18.88
C TRP A 103 2.15 1.57 19.39
N ARG A 104 3.20 2.01 20.11
CA ARG A 104 3.30 3.38 20.64
C ARG A 104 3.40 4.42 19.52
N ALA A 105 4.06 4.08 18.42
CA ALA A 105 4.12 4.91 17.23
C ALA A 105 2.75 4.99 16.52
N ASN A 106 2.01 3.88 16.42
CA ASN A 106 0.66 3.86 15.86
C ASN A 106 -0.30 4.71 16.71
N PHE A 107 -0.18 4.61 18.04
CA PHE A 107 -0.94 5.45 18.96
C PHE A 107 -0.62 6.95 18.79
N PHE A 108 0.62 7.32 18.46
CA PHE A 108 0.95 8.69 18.11
C PHE A 108 0.16 9.19 16.88
N SER A 109 0.07 8.39 15.81
CA SER A 109 -0.80 8.72 14.65
C SER A 109 -2.26 8.92 15.07
N ALA A 110 -2.80 8.02 15.90
CA ALA A 110 -4.18 8.11 16.39
C ALA A 110 -4.43 9.42 17.16
N VAL A 111 -3.48 9.86 17.99
CA VAL A 111 -3.54 11.15 18.68
C VAL A 111 -3.52 12.31 17.68
N CYS A 112 -2.64 12.26 16.67
CA CYS A 112 -2.53 13.32 15.67
C CYS A 112 -3.83 13.51 14.87
N ASP A 113 -4.44 12.46 14.35
CA ASP A 113 -5.71 12.59 13.61
C ASP A 113 -6.89 12.93 14.53
N THR A 114 -6.86 12.52 15.80
CA THR A 114 -7.83 13.01 16.79
C THR A 114 -7.73 14.53 16.95
N VAL A 115 -6.51 15.07 16.97
CA VAL A 115 -6.28 16.53 16.99
C VAL A 115 -6.81 17.19 15.71
N ALA A 116 -6.62 16.58 14.54
CA ALA A 116 -7.19 17.07 13.28
C ALA A 116 -8.73 17.13 13.34
N VAL A 117 -9.38 16.07 13.83
CA VAL A 117 -10.84 16.00 14.06
C VAL A 117 -11.32 17.12 14.98
N VAL A 118 -10.61 17.37 16.08
CA VAL A 118 -10.92 18.47 17.01
C VAL A 118 -10.80 19.83 16.33
N PHE A 119 -9.75 20.07 15.55
CA PHE A 119 -9.61 21.34 14.82
C PHE A 119 -10.68 21.53 13.76
N ILE A 120 -11.11 20.48 13.05
CA ILE A 120 -12.24 20.56 12.12
C ILE A 120 -13.53 20.95 12.85
N TYR A 121 -13.81 20.34 14.00
CA TYR A 121 -14.94 20.71 14.85
C TYR A 121 -14.88 22.20 15.25
N LEU A 122 -13.71 22.67 15.67
CA LEU A 122 -13.51 24.08 16.06
C LEU A 122 -13.64 25.03 14.87
N ILE A 123 -13.08 24.71 13.71
CA ILE A 123 -13.23 25.48 12.47
C ILE A 123 -14.71 25.65 12.15
N LEU A 124 -15.49 24.58 12.19
CA LEU A 124 -16.91 24.58 11.86
C LEU A 124 -17.74 25.42 12.84
N LEU A 125 -17.51 25.25 14.15
CA LEU A 125 -18.18 26.07 15.16
C LEU A 125 -17.88 27.56 14.97
N HIS A 126 -16.60 27.91 14.81
CA HIS A 126 -16.22 29.29 14.61
C HIS A 126 -16.85 29.79 13.31
N TRP A 127 -16.65 29.10 12.18
CA TRP A 127 -17.18 29.49 10.88
C TRP A 127 -18.67 29.83 10.92
N MET A 128 -19.48 28.95 11.52
CA MET A 128 -20.93 29.11 11.58
C MET A 128 -21.41 30.07 12.68
N ALA A 129 -20.61 30.38 13.70
CA ALA A 129 -21.05 31.26 14.79
C ALA A 129 -21.75 32.57 14.35
N PRO A 130 -21.24 33.34 13.35
CA PRO A 130 -21.86 34.59 12.92
C PRO A 130 -23.21 34.42 12.21
N THR A 131 -23.56 33.21 11.76
CA THR A 131 -24.80 32.99 10.99
C THR A 131 -26.04 32.91 11.87
N GLY A 132 -25.87 32.70 13.19
CA GLY A 132 -26.96 32.43 14.11
C GLY A 132 -27.67 31.08 13.87
N TRP A 133 -27.11 30.22 13.01
CA TRP A 133 -27.74 28.94 12.68
C TRP A 133 -28.01 28.08 13.91
N THR A 134 -29.17 27.44 13.92
CA THR A 134 -29.50 26.44 14.93
C THR A 134 -28.82 25.11 14.57
N GLY A 135 -28.32 24.37 15.57
CA GLY A 135 -27.73 23.04 15.35
C GLY A 135 -26.26 23.02 14.86
N GLN A 136 -25.53 24.13 14.92
CA GLN A 136 -24.10 24.20 14.55
C GLN A 136 -23.25 23.10 15.22
N ARG A 137 -23.51 22.81 16.50
CA ARG A 137 -22.80 21.77 17.26
C ARG A 137 -22.98 20.37 16.67
N ILE A 138 -24.20 19.99 16.29
CA ILE A 138 -24.45 18.64 15.76
C ILE A 138 -23.90 18.52 14.34
N ALA A 139 -24.00 19.57 13.52
CA ALA A 139 -23.40 19.60 12.20
C ALA A 139 -21.86 19.52 12.26
N ALA A 140 -21.24 20.30 13.15
CA ALA A 140 -19.80 20.28 13.38
C ALA A 140 -19.32 18.92 13.89
N PHE A 141 -20.01 18.35 14.89
CA PHE A 141 -19.70 17.01 15.41
C PHE A 141 -19.78 15.95 14.31
N THR A 142 -20.86 15.97 13.53
CA THR A 142 -21.11 14.97 12.48
C THR A 142 -20.03 15.04 11.40
N ALA A 143 -19.73 16.23 10.88
CA ALA A 143 -18.73 16.38 9.83
C ALA A 143 -17.31 16.00 10.30
N ALA A 144 -16.93 16.42 11.52
CA ALA A 144 -15.63 16.06 12.09
C ALA A 144 -15.51 14.55 12.38
N ALA A 145 -16.57 13.92 12.89
CA ALA A 145 -16.59 12.47 13.09
C ALA A 145 -16.57 11.69 11.78
N LEU A 146 -17.31 12.15 10.75
CA LEU A 146 -17.27 11.53 9.42
C LEU A 146 -15.89 11.65 8.76
N PHE A 147 -15.18 12.77 8.95
CA PHE A 147 -13.78 12.91 8.54
C PHE A 147 -12.90 11.90 9.26
N GLY A 148 -12.98 11.84 10.59
CA GLY A 148 -12.13 10.93 11.38
C GLY A 148 -12.36 9.45 11.06
N PHE A 149 -13.61 9.06 10.84
CA PHE A 149 -13.96 7.68 10.49
C PHE A 149 -14.13 7.46 8.99
N SER A 150 -13.59 8.36 8.14
CA SER A 150 -13.43 8.07 6.72
C SER A 150 -12.34 7.01 6.53
N PRO A 151 -12.48 6.08 5.56
CA PRO A 151 -11.58 4.95 5.45
C PRO A 151 -10.14 5.38 5.20
N LEU A 152 -9.92 6.43 4.39
CA LEU A 152 -8.58 6.95 4.14
C LEU A 152 -7.95 7.54 5.41
N ILE A 153 -8.67 8.37 6.16
CA ILE A 153 -8.15 8.98 7.40
C ILE A 153 -7.94 7.89 8.47
N TRP A 154 -8.93 7.03 8.68
CA TRP A 154 -8.87 5.99 9.70
C TRP A 154 -7.71 5.01 9.45
N THR A 155 -7.44 4.64 8.18
CA THR A 155 -6.30 3.78 7.80
C THR A 155 -4.95 4.37 8.23
N TYR A 156 -4.77 5.69 8.10
CA TYR A 156 -3.52 6.35 8.52
C TYR A 156 -3.51 6.80 9.98
N ALA A 157 -4.67 6.84 10.65
CA ALA A 157 -4.76 7.03 12.09
C ALA A 157 -4.33 5.77 12.87
N VAL A 158 -4.51 4.56 12.30
CA VAL A 158 -4.21 3.28 12.97
C VAL A 158 -2.79 2.77 12.75
N GLY A 159 -2.02 3.37 11.84
CA GLY A 159 -0.64 3.02 11.51
C GLY A 159 0.32 4.20 11.58
N ALA A 160 1.53 3.98 12.06
CA ALA A 160 2.57 5.00 12.19
C ALA A 160 3.08 5.46 10.83
N GLU A 161 2.57 6.58 10.35
CA GLU A 161 2.88 7.21 9.06
C GLU A 161 2.78 8.74 9.22
N VAL A 162 3.38 9.48 8.30
CA VAL A 162 3.53 10.95 8.43
C VAL A 162 2.24 11.75 8.18
N PHE A 163 1.22 11.10 7.62
CA PHE A 163 0.00 11.75 7.15
C PHE A 163 -0.90 12.26 8.28
N ALA A 164 -1.06 11.50 9.37
CA ALA A 164 -1.92 11.89 10.49
C ALA A 164 -1.46 13.21 11.14
N LEU A 165 -0.15 13.34 11.37
CA LEU A 165 0.45 14.59 11.85
C LEU A 165 0.27 15.73 10.82
N ASN A 166 0.32 15.41 9.53
CA ASN A 166 0.12 16.40 8.48
C ASN A 166 -1.34 16.90 8.39
N ASN A 167 -2.32 16.03 8.65
CA ASN A 167 -3.73 16.41 8.77
C ASN A 167 -3.95 17.36 9.95
N ALA A 168 -3.32 17.08 11.09
CA ALA A 168 -3.35 17.95 12.27
C ALA A 168 -2.79 19.34 11.94
N PHE A 169 -1.68 19.42 11.21
CA PHE A 169 -1.13 20.69 10.75
C PHE A 169 -2.04 21.42 9.77
N ALA A 170 -2.59 20.74 8.77
CA ALA A 170 -3.51 21.35 7.80
C ALA A 170 -4.74 21.94 8.51
N ALA A 171 -5.37 21.19 9.42
CA ALA A 171 -6.51 21.66 10.20
C ALA A 171 -6.13 22.82 11.14
N LEU A 172 -4.99 22.74 11.84
CA LEU A 172 -4.49 23.82 12.69
C LEU A 172 -4.21 25.10 11.88
N LEU A 173 -3.61 25.00 10.70
CA LEU A 173 -3.31 26.15 9.84
C LEU A 173 -4.59 26.83 9.33
N ILE A 174 -5.62 26.07 8.93
CA ILE A 174 -6.94 26.63 8.58
C ILE A 174 -7.57 27.30 9.81
N PHE A 175 -7.48 26.68 10.98
CA PHE A 175 -8.01 27.26 12.22
C PHE A 175 -7.30 28.58 12.58
N LEU A 176 -5.97 28.62 12.55
CA LEU A 176 -5.18 29.82 12.81
C LEU A 176 -5.45 30.92 11.77
N LEU A 177 -5.63 30.54 10.50
CA LEU A 177 -6.05 31.46 9.46
C LEU A 177 -7.41 32.08 9.80
N LEU A 178 -8.41 31.26 10.16
CA LEU A 178 -9.73 31.73 10.56
C LEU A 178 -9.67 32.68 11.77
N GLN A 179 -8.84 32.37 12.78
CA GLN A 179 -8.61 33.24 13.94
C GLN A 179 -7.99 34.57 13.52
N HIS A 180 -6.94 34.52 12.69
CA HIS A 180 -6.27 35.70 12.17
C HIS A 180 -7.23 36.60 11.38
N VAL A 181 -8.06 36.01 10.50
CA VAL A 181 -9.07 36.74 9.72
C VAL A 181 -10.03 37.48 10.66
N ARG A 182 -10.49 36.82 11.73
CA ARG A 182 -11.50 37.36 12.66
C ARG A 182 -10.98 38.45 13.59
N HIS A 183 -9.81 38.23 14.16
CA HIS A 183 -9.26 39.12 15.16
C HIS A 183 -8.29 40.13 14.56
N GLN A 184 -7.89 39.95 13.30
CA GLN A 184 -6.84 40.73 12.62
C GLN A 184 -5.52 40.74 13.42
N ASP A 185 -5.31 39.70 14.22
CA ASP A 185 -4.28 39.69 15.25
C ASP A 185 -2.95 39.17 14.71
N PHE A 186 -1.87 39.78 15.19
CA PHE A 186 -0.50 39.42 14.81
C PHE A 186 -0.08 38.05 15.38
N LYS A 187 -0.63 37.64 16.52
CA LYS A 187 -0.22 36.42 17.23
C LYS A 187 -0.63 35.16 16.47
N SER A 188 -1.83 35.11 15.90
CA SER A 188 -2.31 34.01 15.08
C SER A 188 -1.46 33.86 13.82
N ALA A 189 -1.10 34.97 13.16
CA ALA A 189 -0.21 34.96 11.99
C ALA A 189 1.22 34.51 12.35
N LEU A 190 1.77 35.00 13.47
CA LEU A 190 3.09 34.60 13.96
C LEU A 190 3.14 33.12 14.34
N THR A 191 2.09 32.63 15.01
CA THR A 191 1.93 31.21 15.35
C THR A 191 1.80 30.38 14.08
N GLY A 192 1.01 30.83 13.11
CA GLY A 192 0.88 30.20 11.80
C GLY A 192 2.23 30.09 11.08
N ALA A 193 3.04 31.15 11.08
CA ALA A 193 4.37 31.13 10.49
C ALA A 193 5.30 30.08 11.14
N PHE A 194 5.29 29.99 12.48
CA PHE A 194 6.02 28.94 13.20
C PHE A 194 5.51 27.53 12.86
N VAL A 195 4.19 27.35 12.81
CA VAL A 195 3.55 26.07 12.47
C VAL A 195 3.87 25.64 11.03
N CYS A 196 3.91 26.57 10.07
CA CYS A 196 4.37 26.27 8.70
C CYS A 196 5.81 25.73 8.71
N GLY A 197 6.72 26.36 9.47
CA GLY A 197 8.09 25.88 9.61
C GLY A 197 8.16 24.45 10.16
N LEU A 198 7.37 24.15 11.21
CA LEU A 198 7.29 22.81 11.78
C LEU A 198 6.66 21.79 10.82
N ALA A 199 5.59 22.15 10.11
CA ALA A 199 4.89 21.24 9.22
C ALA A 199 5.75 20.84 8.02
N MET A 200 6.60 21.75 7.53
CA MET A 200 7.63 21.45 6.53
C MET A 200 8.64 20.40 7.02
N CYS A 201 8.93 20.34 8.31
CA CYS A 201 9.77 19.28 8.91
C CYS A 201 9.06 17.92 9.07
N ASN A 202 7.75 17.86 8.85
CA ASN A 202 7.00 16.61 8.78
C ASN A 202 6.88 16.16 7.32
N GLN A 203 6.00 16.74 6.51
CA GLN A 203 5.73 16.27 5.15
C GLN A 203 5.60 17.43 4.17
N HIS A 204 6.41 17.44 3.11
CA HIS A 204 6.51 18.56 2.17
C HIS A 204 5.25 18.89 1.37
N THR A 205 4.30 17.97 1.22
CA THR A 205 3.05 18.27 0.51
C THR A 205 2.19 19.33 1.20
N ILE A 206 2.46 19.62 2.49
CA ILE A 206 1.84 20.75 3.19
C ILE A 206 2.12 22.10 2.52
N VAL A 207 3.20 22.22 1.73
CA VAL A 207 3.53 23.45 0.98
C VAL A 207 2.38 23.90 0.07
N LEU A 208 1.54 22.96 -0.39
CA LEU A 208 0.38 23.24 -1.21
C LEU A 208 -0.75 23.96 -0.45
N PHE A 209 -0.75 23.89 0.88
CA PHE A 209 -1.57 24.73 1.76
C PHE A 209 -0.81 26.00 2.17
N GLU A 210 0.47 25.87 2.56
CA GLU A 210 1.25 26.98 3.09
C GLU A 210 1.43 28.11 2.08
N VAL A 211 1.72 27.82 0.82
CA VAL A 211 1.95 28.86 -0.20
C VAL A 211 0.72 29.76 -0.38
N PRO A 212 -0.50 29.22 -0.60
CA PRO A 212 -1.71 30.05 -0.59
C PRO A 212 -1.92 30.80 0.73
N ILE A 213 -1.79 30.13 1.89
CA ILE A 213 -2.04 30.74 3.21
C ILE A 213 -1.09 31.91 3.47
N ILE A 214 0.22 31.70 3.29
CA ILE A 214 1.26 32.71 3.50
C ILE A 214 1.02 33.89 2.55
N THR A 215 0.76 33.61 1.26
CA THR A 215 0.49 34.66 0.27
C THR A 215 -0.71 35.50 0.68
N TRP A 216 -1.79 34.85 1.12
CA TRP A 216 -3.00 35.54 1.56
C TRP A 216 -2.76 36.40 2.81
N VAL A 217 -2.07 35.87 3.83
CA VAL A 217 -1.76 36.60 5.07
C VAL A 217 -0.86 37.81 4.79
N LEU A 218 0.18 37.66 3.97
CA LEU A 218 1.05 38.77 3.58
C LEU A 218 0.28 39.82 2.78
N TRP A 219 -0.64 39.39 1.90
CA TRP A 219 -1.48 40.29 1.13
C TRP A 219 -2.48 41.06 1.99
N THR A 220 -3.18 40.40 2.91
CA THR A 220 -4.16 41.05 3.79
C THR A 220 -3.49 42.03 4.76
N ARG A 221 -2.27 41.71 5.22
CA ARG A 221 -1.48 42.61 6.06
C ARG A 221 -0.62 43.62 5.29
N ARG A 222 -0.62 43.65 3.95
CA ARG A 222 0.32 44.49 3.16
C ARG A 222 0.36 45.99 3.51
N GLN A 223 -0.74 46.52 4.07
CA GLN A 223 -0.82 47.92 4.50
C GLN A 223 -0.17 48.17 5.88
N THR A 224 -0.09 47.13 6.72
CA THR A 224 0.50 47.18 8.08
C THR A 224 1.85 46.43 8.16
N LEU A 225 2.20 45.67 7.12
CA LEU A 225 3.39 44.84 7.05
C LEU A 225 4.65 45.70 6.94
N TRP A 226 5.19 46.08 8.10
CA TRP A 226 6.50 46.72 8.19
C TRP A 226 7.62 45.67 8.19
N TRP A 227 8.86 46.07 7.86
CA TRP A 227 10.02 45.15 7.80
C TRP A 227 10.20 44.35 9.11
N LYS A 228 9.81 44.94 10.24
CA LYS A 228 9.80 44.26 11.54
C LYS A 228 8.80 43.11 11.58
N GLU A 229 7.54 43.30 11.17
CA GLU A 229 6.54 42.22 11.15
C GLU A 229 6.99 41.09 10.22
N PHE A 230 7.48 41.43 9.03
CA PHE A 230 8.05 40.45 8.11
C PHE A 230 9.20 39.67 8.74
N ALA A 231 10.15 40.35 9.40
CA ALA A 231 11.26 39.70 10.10
C ALA A 231 10.79 38.77 11.23
N HIS A 232 9.73 39.12 11.97
CA HIS A 232 9.15 38.23 12.98
C HIS A 232 8.53 36.99 12.35
N PHE A 233 7.77 37.13 11.25
CA PHE A 233 7.20 35.97 10.55
C PHE A 233 8.30 35.07 9.97
N THR A 234 9.31 35.65 9.33
CA THR A 234 10.47 34.89 8.83
C THR A 234 11.22 34.21 9.97
N GLY A 235 11.44 34.92 11.09
CA GLY A 235 12.10 34.38 12.28
C GLY A 235 11.32 33.22 12.90
N ALA A 236 9.99 33.36 13.02
CA ALA A 236 9.11 32.30 13.52
C ALA A 236 9.12 31.07 12.60
N PHE A 237 9.01 31.28 11.28
CA PHE A 237 9.12 30.20 10.29
C PHE A 237 10.47 29.49 10.36
N ALA A 238 11.57 30.25 10.40
CA ALA A 238 12.93 29.70 10.52
C ALA A 238 13.12 28.95 11.85
N PHE A 239 12.51 29.43 12.93
CA PHE A 239 12.53 28.73 14.22
C PHE A 239 11.73 27.42 14.16
N GLY A 240 10.61 27.39 13.42
CA GLY A 240 9.87 26.15 13.14
C GLY A 240 10.69 25.12 12.35
N LEU A 241 11.63 25.56 11.51
CA LEU A 241 12.51 24.67 10.73
C LEU A 241 13.67 24.05 11.52
N MET A 242 13.85 24.40 12.81
CA MET A 242 14.94 23.88 13.64
C MET A 242 15.04 22.34 13.73
N PRO A 243 13.96 21.53 13.64
CA PRO A 243 14.10 20.07 13.58
C PRO A 243 14.99 19.57 12.44
N TYR A 244 15.20 20.32 11.36
CA TYR A 244 16.15 19.92 10.31
C TYR A 244 17.61 19.84 10.79
N ILE A 245 17.97 20.59 11.84
CA ILE A 245 19.32 20.57 12.43
C ILE A 245 19.63 19.21 13.08
N TYR A 246 18.61 18.49 13.52
CA TYR A 246 18.79 17.17 14.13
C TYR A 246 19.43 16.15 13.17
N MET A 247 19.14 16.23 11.86
CA MET A 247 19.65 15.28 10.86
C MET A 247 21.20 15.26 10.75
N PRO A 248 21.90 16.39 10.50
CA PRO A 248 23.36 16.38 10.47
C PRO A 248 23.97 16.00 11.84
N ILE A 249 23.35 16.41 12.96
CA ILE A 249 23.82 16.04 14.30
C ILE A 249 23.82 14.52 14.46
N THR A 250 22.69 13.86 14.17
CA THR A 250 22.59 12.40 14.34
C THR A 250 23.48 11.66 13.34
N ALA A 251 23.60 12.13 12.09
CA ALA A 251 24.48 11.52 11.10
C ALA A 251 25.95 11.51 11.52
N ILE A 252 26.41 12.52 12.27
CA ILE A 252 27.79 12.63 12.72
C ILE A 252 28.01 11.89 14.04
N TRP A 253 27.08 12.02 15.01
CA TRP A 253 27.30 11.57 16.39
C TRP A 253 26.74 10.17 16.66
N ASN A 254 25.77 9.74 15.86
CA ASN A 254 25.09 8.45 16.00
C ASN A 254 24.82 7.83 14.61
N PRO A 255 25.85 7.57 13.79
CA PRO A 255 25.64 7.05 12.45
C PRO A 255 25.10 5.60 12.52
N GLN A 256 23.95 5.35 11.89
CA GLN A 256 23.27 4.06 11.94
C GLN A 256 23.29 3.36 10.57
N PRO A 257 23.61 2.05 10.52
CA PRO A 257 23.50 1.29 9.28
C PRO A 257 22.05 1.26 8.79
N GLY A 258 21.86 1.59 7.51
CA GLY A 258 20.55 1.67 6.87
C GLY A 258 19.92 3.07 6.85
N SER A 259 20.47 4.07 7.54
CA SER A 259 19.97 5.45 7.38
C SER A 259 20.20 5.98 5.97
N TRP A 260 19.19 6.66 5.42
CA TRP A 260 19.18 7.11 4.04
C TRP A 260 19.98 8.40 3.85
N GLY A 261 20.76 8.46 2.78
CA GLY A 261 21.46 9.68 2.38
C GLY A 261 22.73 9.96 3.19
N ASP A 262 23.51 10.90 2.69
CA ASP A 262 24.58 11.54 3.45
C ASP A 262 24.19 13.00 3.73
N VAL A 263 23.87 13.30 4.98
CA VAL A 263 23.49 14.64 5.45
C VAL A 263 24.57 15.28 6.32
N THR A 264 25.79 14.73 6.34
CA THR A 264 26.91 15.27 7.12
C THR A 264 27.48 16.56 6.54
N THR A 265 27.18 16.84 5.25
CA THR A 265 27.56 18.06 4.55
C THR A 265 26.34 18.93 4.22
N LEU A 266 26.54 20.24 4.04
CA LEU A 266 25.45 21.14 3.64
C LEU A 266 24.83 20.75 2.29
N THR A 267 25.66 20.36 1.32
CA THR A 267 25.19 19.91 0.01
C THR A 267 24.37 18.63 0.13
N GLY A 268 24.82 17.67 0.92
CA GLY A 268 24.11 16.43 1.19
C GLY A 268 22.79 16.66 1.93
N LEU A 269 22.78 17.54 2.93
CA LEU A 269 21.57 17.95 3.64
C LEU A 269 20.55 18.60 2.70
N ILE A 270 20.98 19.55 1.85
CA ILE A 270 20.10 20.20 0.87
C ILE A 270 19.58 19.19 -0.16
N HIS A 271 20.43 18.27 -0.61
CA HIS A 271 20.05 17.19 -1.54
C HIS A 271 18.95 16.30 -0.94
N HIS A 272 19.10 15.93 0.34
CA HIS A 272 18.14 15.12 1.08
C HIS A 272 16.82 15.88 1.29
N ILE A 273 16.87 17.12 1.78
CA ILE A 273 15.67 17.94 1.99
C ILE A 273 14.95 18.14 0.66
N ARG A 274 15.65 18.45 -0.43
CA ARG A 274 15.04 18.62 -1.76
C ARG A 274 14.52 17.34 -2.38
N ARG A 275 14.64 16.17 -1.73
CA ARG A 275 14.20 14.89 -2.31
C ARG A 275 14.85 14.64 -3.68
N ALA A 276 16.11 15.03 -3.84
CA ALA A 276 16.76 15.03 -5.14
C ALA A 276 17.00 13.60 -5.68
N ASP A 277 17.06 12.59 -4.81
CA ASP A 277 17.12 11.17 -5.19
C ASP A 277 15.90 10.71 -6.01
N TYR A 278 14.74 11.37 -5.85
CA TYR A 278 13.53 11.07 -6.63
C TYR A 278 13.34 12.00 -7.85
N GLY A 279 14.00 13.17 -7.87
CA GLY A 279 13.82 14.21 -8.89
C GLY A 279 13.17 15.52 -8.39
N THR A 280 13.20 15.80 -7.08
CA THR A 280 12.63 16.98 -6.40
C THR A 280 11.10 17.14 -6.47
N PHE A 281 10.53 17.17 -7.68
CA PHE A 281 9.09 17.33 -7.91
C PHE A 281 8.44 16.04 -8.43
N ARG A 282 8.96 14.89 -7.98
CA ARG A 282 8.48 13.56 -8.33
C ARG A 282 8.20 12.76 -7.06
N LEU A 283 7.15 11.95 -7.10
CA LEU A 283 6.80 10.99 -6.06
C LEU A 283 7.57 9.68 -6.23
N TYR A 284 7.84 9.28 -7.48
CA TYR A 284 8.43 8.00 -7.82
C TYR A 284 9.67 8.18 -8.72
N ALA A 285 10.74 7.43 -8.43
CA ALA A 285 12.00 7.46 -9.18
C ALA A 285 11.93 6.57 -10.45
N SER A 286 10.92 6.80 -11.31
CA SER A 286 10.80 6.13 -12.61
C SER A 286 10.53 7.13 -13.73
N ASN A 287 10.89 6.72 -14.95
CA ASN A 287 10.61 7.43 -16.20
C ASN A 287 9.49 6.76 -17.01
N GLU A 288 8.80 5.76 -16.44
CA GLU A 288 7.68 5.10 -17.08
C GLU A 288 6.52 6.07 -17.33
N ALA A 289 5.83 5.88 -18.47
CA ALA A 289 4.64 6.64 -18.78
C ALA A 289 3.56 6.37 -17.74
N ASN A 290 2.86 7.41 -17.31
CA ASN A 290 1.85 7.35 -16.27
C ASN A 290 0.60 8.12 -16.69
N GLU A 291 -0.46 7.93 -15.92
CA GLU A 291 -1.77 8.52 -16.17
C GLU A 291 -1.76 10.04 -15.92
N GLY A 292 -2.50 10.77 -16.76
CA GLY A 292 -2.53 12.24 -16.72
C GLY A 292 -3.44 12.83 -15.64
N LEU A 293 -3.37 14.16 -15.50
CA LEU A 293 -4.13 14.97 -14.53
C LEU A 293 -5.61 14.58 -14.43
N TRP A 294 -6.30 14.50 -15.57
CA TRP A 294 -7.75 14.27 -15.60
C TRP A 294 -8.15 12.90 -15.06
N THR A 295 -7.38 11.85 -15.36
CA THR A 295 -7.62 10.51 -14.83
C THR A 295 -7.47 10.52 -13.31
N ARG A 296 -6.45 11.18 -12.78
CA ARG A 296 -6.24 11.25 -11.32
C ARG A 296 -7.31 12.06 -10.61
N LEU A 297 -7.73 13.19 -11.18
CA LEU A 297 -8.84 13.99 -10.66
C LEU A 297 -10.16 13.22 -10.69
N TYR A 298 -10.42 12.47 -11.77
CA TYR A 298 -11.60 11.61 -11.87
C TYR A 298 -11.59 10.55 -10.76
N LEU A 299 -10.47 9.85 -10.55
CA LEU A 299 -10.35 8.83 -9.52
C LEU A 299 -10.49 9.39 -8.11
N TYR A 300 -9.93 10.57 -7.84
CA TYR A 300 -10.18 11.27 -6.57
C TYR A 300 -11.68 11.52 -6.34
N ILE A 301 -12.41 11.98 -7.37
CA ILE A 301 -13.86 12.22 -7.26
C ILE A 301 -14.59 10.90 -7.02
N VAL A 302 -14.23 9.82 -7.72
CA VAL A 302 -14.82 8.49 -7.52
C VAL A 302 -14.62 8.03 -6.08
N ASP A 303 -13.41 8.10 -5.54
CA ASP A 303 -13.17 7.67 -4.16
C ASP A 303 -13.81 8.58 -3.11
N LEU A 304 -13.86 9.88 -3.36
CA LEU A 304 -14.57 10.80 -2.49
C LEU A 304 -16.07 10.43 -2.39
N LEU A 305 -16.67 9.97 -3.49
CA LEU A 305 -18.07 9.59 -3.58
C LEU A 305 -18.35 8.21 -3.00
N ASP A 306 -17.49 7.25 -3.33
CA ASP A 306 -17.73 5.85 -3.03
C ASP A 306 -17.19 5.46 -1.66
N ARG A 307 -16.02 5.98 -1.27
CA ARG A 307 -15.30 5.57 -0.05
C ARG A 307 -15.49 6.56 1.10
N GLU A 308 -15.26 7.84 0.86
CA GLU A 308 -15.06 8.80 1.96
C GLU A 308 -16.34 9.21 2.69
N ILE A 309 -17.43 9.50 1.97
CA ILE A 309 -18.68 10.04 2.55
C ILE A 309 -19.86 9.10 2.23
N PRO A 310 -20.76 8.81 3.18
CA PRO A 310 -21.78 7.79 2.99
C PRO A 310 -22.93 8.22 2.07
N TYR A 311 -23.54 7.24 1.38
CA TYR A 311 -24.82 7.34 0.66
C TYR A 311 -24.92 8.33 -0.50
N GLN A 312 -23.79 8.70 -1.15
CA GLN A 312 -23.76 9.70 -2.23
C GLN A 312 -24.34 11.07 -1.83
N LEU A 313 -24.53 11.33 -0.52
CA LEU A 313 -24.95 12.65 0.01
C LEU A 313 -23.91 13.75 -0.26
N VAL A 314 -22.73 13.34 -0.76
CA VAL A 314 -21.54 14.11 -1.12
C VAL A 314 -21.88 15.35 -1.94
N PHE A 315 -22.40 15.19 -3.15
CA PHE A 315 -22.58 16.32 -4.06
C PHE A 315 -23.54 17.38 -3.53
N PRO A 316 -24.78 17.06 -3.11
CA PRO A 316 -25.71 18.10 -2.70
C PRO A 316 -25.25 18.79 -1.41
N VAL A 317 -24.74 18.07 -0.42
CA VAL A 317 -24.35 18.68 0.87
C VAL A 317 -23.06 19.50 0.73
N ILE A 318 -22.03 18.97 0.05
CA ILE A 318 -20.79 19.72 -0.19
C ILE A 318 -21.06 20.91 -1.11
N ALA A 319 -21.84 20.75 -2.18
CA ALA A 319 -22.16 21.87 -3.06
C ALA A 319 -22.94 22.96 -2.31
N LEU A 320 -23.89 22.60 -1.44
CA LEU A 320 -24.57 23.57 -0.57
C LEU A 320 -23.60 24.26 0.39
N GLY A 321 -22.66 23.50 0.98
CA GLY A 321 -21.62 24.06 1.84
C GLY A 321 -20.72 25.04 1.11
N LEU A 322 -20.21 24.64 -0.06
CA LEU A 322 -19.44 25.48 -0.96
C LEU A 322 -20.22 26.75 -1.32
N LEU A 323 -21.46 26.61 -1.80
CA LEU A 323 -22.32 27.75 -2.11
C LEU A 323 -22.51 28.67 -0.91
N GLN A 324 -22.68 28.12 0.30
CA GLN A 324 -22.81 28.93 1.50
C GLN A 324 -21.52 29.63 1.90
N THR A 325 -20.37 28.98 1.76
CA THR A 325 -19.08 29.67 1.97
C THR A 325 -18.90 30.84 1.01
N LEU A 326 -19.40 30.74 -0.22
CA LEU A 326 -19.34 31.80 -1.22
C LEU A 326 -20.46 32.85 -1.08
N ARG A 327 -21.60 32.51 -0.48
CA ARG A 327 -22.75 33.43 -0.30
C ARG A 327 -22.88 33.99 1.12
N THR A 328 -21.90 33.75 1.99
CA THR A 328 -22.00 34.11 3.41
C THR A 328 -22.26 35.62 3.58
N SER A 329 -23.16 35.96 4.51
CA SER A 329 -23.60 37.34 4.78
C SER A 329 -22.54 38.25 5.39
N THR A 330 -21.48 37.68 5.97
CA THR A 330 -20.32 38.45 6.45
C THR A 330 -19.27 38.53 5.35
N GLU A 331 -18.93 39.75 4.91
CA GLU A 331 -17.85 40.06 3.95
C GLU A 331 -16.55 39.26 4.22
N MET A 332 -16.25 39.07 5.49
CA MET A 332 -15.06 38.36 5.95
C MET A 332 -15.05 36.85 5.63
N ASN A 333 -16.14 36.13 5.94
CA ASN A 333 -16.27 34.72 5.57
C ASN A 333 -16.36 34.52 4.05
N HIS A 334 -16.87 35.52 3.31
CA HIS A 334 -16.91 35.48 1.85
C HIS A 334 -15.50 35.40 1.23
N HIS A 335 -14.59 36.28 1.66
CA HIS A 335 -13.19 36.25 1.19
C HIS A 335 -12.47 34.96 1.59
N LEU A 336 -12.70 34.47 2.81
CA LEU A 336 -12.12 33.21 3.27
C LEU A 336 -12.69 32.00 2.52
N GLY A 337 -13.98 32.03 2.16
CA GLY A 337 -14.62 31.01 1.34
C GLY A 337 -13.99 30.90 -0.04
N TRP A 338 -13.82 32.03 -0.74
CA TRP A 338 -13.09 32.05 -2.02
C TRP A 338 -11.64 31.59 -1.87
N PHE A 339 -10.96 32.00 -0.80
CA PHE A 339 -9.61 31.54 -0.51
C PHE A 339 -9.55 30.01 -0.39
N MET A 340 -10.45 29.39 0.37
CA MET A 340 -10.49 27.93 0.52
C MET A 340 -10.70 27.22 -0.82
N VAL A 341 -11.55 27.76 -1.70
CA VAL A 341 -11.75 27.23 -3.06
C VAL A 341 -10.48 27.32 -3.89
N VAL A 342 -9.81 28.47 -3.91
CA VAL A 342 -8.57 28.67 -4.66
C VAL A 342 -7.46 27.76 -4.13
N MET A 343 -7.31 27.65 -2.80
CA MET A 343 -6.33 26.77 -2.17
C MET A 343 -6.60 25.29 -2.51
N TYR A 344 -7.85 24.86 -2.45
CA TYR A 344 -8.24 23.50 -2.83
C TYR A 344 -7.95 23.20 -4.30
N ILE A 345 -8.34 24.10 -5.21
CA ILE A 345 -8.04 23.95 -6.65
C ILE A 345 -6.53 23.95 -6.89
N PHE A 346 -5.79 24.84 -6.23
CA PHE A 346 -4.32 24.89 -6.32
C PHE A 346 -3.70 23.57 -5.89
N TYR A 347 -4.10 23.02 -4.74
CA TYR A 347 -3.63 21.70 -4.29
C TYR A 347 -3.95 20.63 -5.34
N MET A 348 -5.22 20.53 -5.72
CA MET A 348 -5.72 19.45 -6.59
C MET A 348 -5.06 19.48 -7.97
N VAL A 349 -4.87 20.66 -8.56
CA VAL A 349 -4.21 20.78 -9.86
C VAL A 349 -2.72 20.50 -9.73
N ILE A 350 -2.01 21.18 -8.82
CA ILE A 350 -0.55 21.09 -8.74
C ILE A 350 -0.10 19.69 -8.31
N PHE A 351 -0.72 19.10 -7.28
CA PHE A 351 -0.37 17.75 -6.83
C PHE A 351 -0.55 16.73 -7.97
N HIS A 352 -1.71 16.69 -8.60
CA HIS A 352 -2.00 15.71 -9.64
C HIS A 352 -1.26 15.96 -10.95
N SER A 353 -0.81 17.20 -11.21
CA SER A 353 0.09 17.50 -12.32
C SER A 353 1.53 17.03 -12.08
N LEU A 354 1.97 16.97 -10.82
CA LEU A 354 3.32 16.53 -10.45
C LEU A 354 3.39 15.04 -10.09
N ALA A 355 2.27 14.44 -9.68
CA ALA A 355 2.18 13.03 -9.32
C ALA A 355 2.52 12.15 -10.52
N ASN A 356 3.54 11.30 -10.37
CA ASN A 356 4.10 10.51 -11.45
C ASN A 356 4.07 8.98 -11.19
N LEU A 357 3.10 8.53 -10.38
CA LEU A 357 2.89 7.14 -10.00
C LEU A 357 2.03 6.39 -11.05
N PRO A 358 2.40 5.17 -11.49
CA PRO A 358 1.56 4.34 -12.35
C PRO A 358 0.35 3.79 -11.57
N ILE A 359 -0.79 4.47 -11.67
CA ILE A 359 -1.98 4.18 -10.85
C ILE A 359 -2.86 3.05 -11.40
N SER A 360 -2.44 2.43 -12.51
CA SER A 360 -2.99 1.16 -12.99
C SER A 360 -2.61 -0.02 -12.10
N GLU A 361 -1.59 0.11 -11.26
CA GLU A 361 -1.22 -0.89 -10.25
C GLU A 361 -1.91 -0.59 -8.91
N GLY A 362 -2.62 -1.56 -8.33
CA GLY A 362 -3.42 -1.38 -7.12
C GLY A 362 -2.64 -0.78 -5.93
N LEU A 363 -1.46 -1.32 -5.60
CA LEU A 363 -0.66 -0.84 -4.47
C LEU A 363 -0.22 0.61 -4.67
N ILE A 364 0.15 0.95 -5.90
CA ILE A 364 0.62 2.29 -6.28
C ILE A 364 -0.54 3.29 -6.29
N TYR A 365 -1.74 2.85 -6.68
CA TYR A 365 -2.97 3.58 -6.46
C TYR A 365 -3.17 3.91 -4.98
N GLY A 366 -3.05 2.89 -4.11
CA GLY A 366 -3.06 3.04 -2.66
C GLY A 366 -2.07 4.07 -2.11
N VAL A 367 -0.85 4.10 -2.66
CA VAL A 367 0.18 5.10 -2.29
C VAL A 367 -0.22 6.51 -2.71
N GLN A 368 -0.88 6.69 -3.86
CA GLN A 368 -1.36 8.01 -4.27
C GLN A 368 -2.52 8.51 -3.39
N MET A 369 -3.46 7.64 -3.04
CA MET A 369 -4.66 8.03 -2.30
C MET A 369 -4.32 8.74 -0.98
N ARG A 370 -3.19 8.39 -0.35
CA ARG A 370 -2.71 8.97 0.92
C ARG A 370 -2.60 10.50 0.90
N PHE A 371 -2.34 11.08 -0.26
CA PHE A 371 -2.19 12.52 -0.46
C PHE A 371 -3.51 13.28 -0.65
N TRP A 372 -4.64 12.58 -0.63
CA TRP A 372 -5.98 13.16 -0.71
C TRP A 372 -6.54 13.55 0.67
N GLN A 373 -5.86 13.18 1.75
CA GLN A 373 -6.29 13.49 3.12
C GLN A 373 -6.32 14.99 3.41
N GLN A 374 -5.32 15.75 2.96
CA GLN A 374 -5.25 17.20 3.18
C GLN A 374 -6.39 17.93 2.44
N PRO A 375 -6.66 17.69 1.14
CA PRO A 375 -7.88 18.17 0.48
C PRO A 375 -9.16 17.79 1.21
N ASN A 376 -9.23 16.58 1.77
CA ASN A 376 -10.41 16.12 2.49
C ASN A 376 -10.69 16.97 3.75
N VAL A 377 -9.68 17.55 4.41
CA VAL A 377 -9.91 18.54 5.49
C VAL A 377 -10.81 19.70 5.01
N VAL A 378 -10.58 20.20 3.79
CA VAL A 378 -11.39 21.27 3.18
C VAL A 378 -12.77 20.76 2.79
N VAL A 379 -12.84 19.57 2.17
CA VAL A 379 -14.11 18.99 1.72
C VAL A 379 -15.06 18.69 2.90
N PHE A 380 -14.55 18.11 3.98
CA PHE A 380 -15.36 17.85 5.18
C PHE A 380 -15.74 19.13 5.92
N THR A 381 -14.95 20.20 5.77
CA THR A 381 -15.37 21.55 6.22
C THR A 381 -16.57 22.05 5.40
N TRP A 382 -16.54 21.93 4.07
CA TRP A 382 -17.72 22.27 3.25
C TRP A 382 -18.92 21.38 3.57
N PHE A 383 -18.71 20.07 3.74
CA PHE A 383 -19.78 19.16 4.15
C PHE A 383 -20.43 19.62 5.47
N GLY A 384 -19.63 19.98 6.48
CA GLY A 384 -20.15 20.47 7.76
C GLY A 384 -20.93 21.77 7.67
N ILE A 385 -20.49 22.71 6.83
CA ILE A 385 -21.21 23.97 6.58
C ILE A 385 -22.53 23.70 5.84
N GLY A 386 -22.52 22.82 4.83
CA GLY A 386 -23.72 22.42 4.10
C GLY A 386 -24.73 21.71 5.00
N LEU A 387 -24.26 20.81 5.86
CA LEU A 387 -25.10 20.14 6.85
C LEU A 387 -25.67 21.14 7.86
N GLY A 388 -24.86 22.08 8.35
CA GLY A 388 -25.31 23.16 9.23
C GLY A 388 -26.43 24.00 8.61
N TYR A 389 -26.31 24.34 7.32
CA TYR A 389 -27.35 25.04 6.59
C TYR A 389 -28.65 24.23 6.47
N ILE A 390 -28.56 22.93 6.14
CA ILE A 390 -29.72 22.04 6.05
C ILE A 390 -30.44 21.94 7.40
N VAL A 391 -29.68 21.73 8.49
CA VAL A 391 -30.24 21.68 9.85
C VAL A 391 -30.94 22.97 10.22
N ASN A 392 -30.35 24.12 9.85
CA ASN A 392 -30.97 25.42 10.09
C ASN A 392 -32.27 25.58 9.28
N LEU A 393 -32.26 25.23 8.00
CA LEU A 393 -33.44 25.31 7.13
C LEU A 393 -34.60 24.45 7.67
N ILE A 394 -34.31 23.22 8.11
CA ILE A 394 -35.31 22.35 8.74
C ILE A 394 -35.86 23.02 10.00
N THR A 395 -35.00 23.60 10.84
CA THR A 395 -35.40 24.22 12.10
C THR A 395 -36.21 25.50 11.87
N GLU A 396 -35.90 26.31 10.87
CA GLU A 396 -36.65 27.52 10.51
C GLU A 396 -38.06 27.17 10.00
N VAL A 397 -38.18 26.21 9.09
CA VAL A 397 -39.48 25.72 8.59
C VAL A 397 -40.35 25.20 9.74
N VAL A 398 -39.73 24.52 10.69
CA VAL A 398 -40.40 23.94 11.85
C VAL A 398 -40.67 24.97 12.96
N GLY A 399 -39.93 26.09 12.96
CA GLY A 399 -40.11 27.23 13.86
C GLY A 399 -41.52 27.82 13.83
N CYS A 400 -42.25 27.61 12.73
CA CYS A 400 -43.64 28.01 12.55
C CYS A 400 -44.67 27.15 13.32
N TYR A 401 -44.24 26.04 13.92
CA TYR A 401 -45.09 25.08 14.63
C TYR A 401 -44.92 25.15 16.16
N GLU A 402 -45.75 24.40 16.90
CA GLU A 402 -45.69 24.35 18.37
C GLU A 402 -44.34 23.84 18.90
N LYS A 403 -43.92 24.34 20.07
CA LYS A 403 -42.61 24.02 20.70
C LYS A 403 -42.34 22.52 20.87
N ALA A 404 -43.39 21.73 21.11
CA ALA A 404 -43.27 20.27 21.21
C ALA A 404 -42.78 19.64 19.90
N LEU A 405 -43.36 20.05 18.77
CA LEU A 405 -42.97 19.57 17.44
C LEU A 405 -41.54 20.02 17.07
N GLN A 406 -41.16 21.25 17.44
CA GLN A 406 -39.78 21.74 17.27
C GLN A 406 -38.76 20.86 18.00
N SER A 407 -39.04 20.52 19.26
CA SER A 407 -38.17 19.65 20.06
C SER A 407 -38.06 18.23 19.47
N VAL A 408 -39.18 17.67 19.02
CA VAL A 408 -39.22 16.36 18.36
C VAL A 408 -38.37 16.36 17.09
N ILE A 409 -38.54 17.35 16.21
CA ILE A 409 -37.77 17.39 14.95
C ILE A 409 -36.29 17.65 15.21
N ALA A 410 -35.93 18.55 16.13
CA ALA A 410 -34.54 18.75 16.52
C ALA A 410 -33.89 17.45 17.05
N THR A 411 -34.66 16.64 17.78
CA THR A 411 -34.21 15.33 18.27
C THR A 411 -34.04 14.33 17.11
N ILE A 412 -35.00 14.27 16.18
CA ILE A 412 -34.90 13.42 14.97
C ILE A 412 -33.66 13.79 14.15
N VAL A 413 -33.40 15.07 13.91
CA VAL A 413 -32.23 15.54 13.17
C VAL A 413 -30.92 15.10 13.86
N ARG A 414 -30.85 15.20 15.19
CA ARG A 414 -29.69 14.71 15.96
C ARG A 414 -29.52 13.20 15.82
N ILE A 415 -30.60 12.44 15.90
CA ILE A 415 -30.58 10.99 15.71
C ILE A 415 -30.08 10.65 14.29
N ILE A 416 -30.59 11.31 13.25
CA ILE A 416 -30.14 11.10 11.86
C ILE A 416 -28.63 11.38 11.74
N CYS A 417 -28.16 12.49 12.30
CA CYS A 417 -26.73 12.83 12.31
C CYS A 417 -25.87 11.77 13.02
N LEU A 418 -26.32 11.26 14.18
CA LEU A 418 -25.63 10.20 14.90
C LEU A 418 -25.67 8.85 14.15
N VAL A 419 -26.80 8.55 13.48
CA VAL A 419 -26.91 7.37 12.62
C VAL A 419 -25.94 7.47 11.44
N LEU A 420 -25.77 8.64 10.82
CA LEU A 420 -24.77 8.83 9.76
C LEU A 420 -23.35 8.49 10.25
N VAL A 421 -22.96 9.00 11.43
CA VAL A 421 -21.66 8.65 12.04
C VAL A 421 -21.57 7.15 12.33
N GLY A 422 -22.60 6.56 12.92
CA GLY A 422 -22.64 5.12 13.22
C GLY A 422 -22.55 4.25 11.96
N THR A 423 -23.19 4.65 10.87
CA THR A 423 -23.13 3.94 9.58
C THR A 423 -21.76 4.03 8.93
N GLN A 424 -21.08 5.17 9.05
CA GLN A 424 -19.71 5.36 8.56
C GLN A 424 -18.75 4.42 9.30
N ILE A 425 -18.83 4.41 10.64
CA ILE A 425 -18.04 3.51 11.49
C ILE A 425 -18.33 2.06 11.11
N TRP A 426 -19.60 1.66 11.07
CA TRP A 426 -19.99 0.29 10.76
C TRP A 426 -19.51 -0.18 9.37
N ARG A 427 -19.63 0.68 8.35
CA ARG A 427 -19.22 0.38 6.98
C ARG A 427 -17.73 0.07 6.85
N TRP A 428 -16.89 0.82 7.57
CA TRP A 428 -15.44 0.77 7.40
C TRP A 428 -14.69 0.07 8.53
N HIS A 429 -15.37 -0.25 9.64
CA HIS A 429 -14.74 -0.91 10.79
C HIS A 429 -13.99 -2.19 10.39
N LYS A 430 -14.58 -3.05 9.57
CA LYS A 430 -13.92 -4.31 9.16
C LYS A 430 -12.60 -4.08 8.41
N LEU A 431 -12.53 -3.01 7.60
CA LEU A 431 -11.33 -2.67 6.84
C LEU A 431 -10.28 -1.97 7.73
N CYS A 432 -10.73 -1.08 8.61
CA CYS A 432 -9.84 -0.25 9.43
C CYS A 432 -9.46 -0.89 10.78
N ASP A 433 -10.11 -1.98 11.18
CA ASP A 433 -9.73 -2.78 12.34
C ASP A 433 -8.50 -3.63 12.04
N GLN A 434 -7.35 -3.14 12.49
CA GLN A 434 -6.04 -3.76 12.32
C GLN A 434 -5.53 -4.35 13.64
N SER A 435 -6.38 -4.48 14.66
CA SER A 435 -6.01 -4.93 16.01
C SER A 435 -5.39 -6.34 16.06
N GLN A 436 -5.67 -7.17 15.05
CA GLN A 436 -5.14 -8.53 14.90
C GLN A 436 -4.13 -8.67 13.75
N ALA A 437 -3.72 -7.57 13.11
CA ALA A 437 -2.88 -7.59 11.91
C ALA A 437 -1.39 -7.77 12.24
N PHE A 438 -1.01 -8.98 12.68
CA PHE A 438 0.39 -9.34 12.93
C PHE A 438 1.16 -9.75 11.66
N TYR A 439 0.53 -9.74 10.49
CA TYR A 439 1.04 -10.34 9.26
C TYR A 439 2.41 -9.79 8.83
N ILE A 440 2.60 -8.47 8.85
CA ILE A 440 3.85 -7.83 8.40
C ILE A 440 5.00 -8.16 9.33
N ARG A 441 4.78 -8.10 10.64
CA ARG A 441 5.77 -8.50 11.65
C ARG A 441 6.14 -9.98 11.50
N ASN A 442 5.13 -10.85 11.35
CA ASN A 442 5.30 -12.30 11.21
C ASN A 442 6.04 -12.66 9.92
N TYR A 443 5.73 -11.98 8.82
CA TYR A 443 6.44 -12.11 7.55
C TYR A 443 7.91 -11.72 7.70
N ALA A 444 8.22 -10.58 8.32
CA ALA A 444 9.59 -10.16 8.57
C ALA A 444 10.36 -11.17 9.45
N GLN A 445 9.71 -11.78 10.45
CA GLN A 445 10.31 -12.86 11.23
C GLN A 445 10.56 -14.11 10.39
N ALA A 446 9.63 -14.48 9.50
CA ALA A 446 9.76 -15.61 8.60
C ALA A 446 10.87 -15.42 7.55
N LEU A 447 11.21 -14.17 7.20
CA LEU A 447 12.39 -13.86 6.40
C LEU A 447 13.68 -13.98 7.23
N LEU A 448 13.68 -13.43 8.45
CA LEU A 448 14.90 -13.19 9.22
C LEU A 448 15.37 -14.37 10.06
N ASP A 449 14.45 -15.08 10.72
CA ASP A 449 14.79 -16.16 11.66
C ASP A 449 15.42 -17.40 11.01
N PRO A 450 14.97 -17.86 9.83
CA PRO A 450 15.55 -19.05 9.22
C PRO A 450 16.99 -18.87 8.76
N LEU A 451 17.47 -17.62 8.66
CA LEU A 451 18.82 -17.34 8.21
C LEU A 451 19.88 -17.91 9.17
N PRO A 452 20.99 -18.45 8.65
CA PRO A 452 22.10 -18.91 9.49
C PRO A 452 22.75 -17.74 10.24
N PRO A 453 23.51 -18.00 11.32
CA PRO A 453 24.22 -16.97 12.05
C PRO A 453 25.17 -16.16 11.14
N ASN A 454 25.18 -14.84 11.29
CA ASN A 454 26.01 -13.90 10.50
C ASN A 454 25.72 -13.88 9.00
N ALA A 455 24.50 -14.24 8.58
CA ALA A 455 24.08 -14.12 7.19
C ALA A 455 24.14 -12.66 6.69
N ILE A 456 24.36 -12.49 5.38
CA ILE A 456 24.16 -11.23 4.67
C ILE A 456 22.90 -11.39 3.83
N LEU A 457 21.93 -10.49 4.02
CA LEU A 457 20.68 -10.47 3.27
C LEU A 457 20.59 -9.17 2.45
N PHE A 458 20.50 -9.32 1.15
CA PHE A 458 20.15 -8.23 0.24
C PHE A 458 18.64 -8.23 0.01
N VAL A 459 17.99 -7.06 0.07
CA VAL A 459 16.56 -6.92 -0.20
C VAL A 459 16.32 -5.87 -1.29
N ASN A 460 15.33 -6.11 -2.15
CA ASN A 460 14.97 -5.19 -3.23
C ASN A 460 13.54 -4.64 -3.13
N PHE A 461 12.75 -5.11 -2.17
CA PHE A 461 11.35 -4.71 -2.01
C PHE A 461 11.16 -3.88 -0.75
N ASP A 462 10.37 -2.80 -0.87
CA ASP A 462 10.14 -1.84 0.21
C ASP A 462 9.62 -2.51 1.47
N LEU A 463 8.57 -3.33 1.39
CA LEU A 463 7.99 -4.00 2.56
C LEU A 463 9.01 -4.89 3.28
N GLN A 464 9.88 -5.60 2.53
CA GLN A 464 10.93 -6.43 3.14
C GLN A 464 11.94 -5.55 3.87
N TRP A 465 12.40 -4.48 3.23
CA TRP A 465 13.35 -3.54 3.81
C TRP A 465 12.79 -2.90 5.09
N THR A 466 11.63 -2.25 5.02
CA THR A 466 11.07 -1.48 6.13
C THR A 466 10.73 -2.37 7.33
N SER A 467 10.14 -3.54 7.09
CA SER A 467 9.74 -4.46 8.16
C SER A 467 10.92 -5.14 8.87
N LEU A 468 11.95 -5.57 8.12
CA LEU A 468 13.16 -6.16 8.69
C LEU A 468 13.92 -5.13 9.54
N ARG A 469 14.00 -3.88 9.07
CA ARG A 469 14.65 -2.81 9.82
C ARG A 469 14.01 -2.59 11.17
N TYR A 470 12.69 -2.52 11.24
CA TYR A 470 11.98 -2.38 12.51
C TYR A 470 12.36 -3.51 13.49
N LEU A 471 12.30 -4.77 13.04
CA LEU A 471 12.63 -5.92 13.89
C LEU A 471 14.07 -5.83 14.42
N GLN A 472 15.03 -5.44 13.58
CA GLN A 472 16.42 -5.34 13.99
C GLN A 472 16.69 -4.13 14.89
N ARG A 473 16.06 -2.98 14.63
CA ARG A 473 16.38 -1.70 15.26
C ARG A 473 15.56 -1.40 16.50
N CYS A 474 14.29 -1.76 16.51
CA CYS A 474 13.40 -1.53 17.64
C CYS A 474 13.29 -2.75 18.55
N GLU A 475 13.20 -3.97 17.98
CA GLU A 475 13.01 -5.21 18.75
C GLU A 475 14.31 -6.00 18.96
N LEU A 476 15.45 -5.52 18.44
CA LEU A 476 16.77 -6.16 18.55
C LEU A 476 16.78 -7.64 18.12
N ARG A 477 15.93 -8.00 17.16
CA ARG A 477 15.83 -9.37 16.65
C ARG A 477 16.90 -9.62 15.59
N ARG A 478 17.66 -10.71 15.73
CA ARG A 478 18.73 -11.12 14.80
C ARG A 478 19.69 -9.96 14.41
N PRO A 479 20.32 -9.27 15.39
CA PRO A 479 21.30 -8.23 15.12
C PRO A 479 22.60 -8.78 14.50
N ASP A 480 22.77 -10.10 14.48
CA ASP A 480 23.89 -10.78 13.83
C ASP A 480 23.80 -10.77 12.29
N VAL A 481 22.59 -10.68 11.73
CA VAL A 481 22.34 -10.66 10.29
C VAL A 481 22.53 -9.25 9.75
N THR A 482 23.28 -9.11 8.66
CA THR A 482 23.44 -7.83 7.98
C THR A 482 22.42 -7.73 6.86
N VAL A 483 21.56 -6.71 6.91
CA VAL A 483 20.54 -6.44 5.88
C VAL A 483 20.93 -5.20 5.07
N LEU A 484 20.89 -5.30 3.75
CA LEU A 484 21.21 -4.22 2.81
C LEU A 484 20.11 -4.06 1.75
N ASN A 485 19.71 -2.82 1.50
CA ASN A 485 18.77 -2.50 0.43
C ASN A 485 19.52 -2.29 -0.89
N LEU A 486 19.17 -3.07 -1.91
CA LEU A 486 19.82 -3.03 -3.22
C LEU A 486 19.61 -1.69 -3.95
N SER A 487 18.43 -1.09 -3.84
CA SER A 487 18.14 0.22 -4.41
C SER A 487 19.02 1.31 -3.79
N MET A 488 19.19 1.28 -2.46
CA MET A 488 20.06 2.23 -1.76
C MET A 488 21.52 2.10 -2.19
N MET A 489 22.00 0.88 -2.44
CA MET A 489 23.36 0.64 -2.91
C MET A 489 23.66 1.28 -4.28
N THR A 490 22.64 1.66 -5.05
CA THR A 490 22.83 2.32 -6.37
C THR A 490 23.16 3.81 -6.28
N TYR A 491 22.89 4.46 -5.13
CA TYR A 491 23.17 5.87 -4.95
C TYR A 491 24.65 6.13 -4.65
N LYS A 492 25.19 7.23 -5.16
CA LYS A 492 26.60 7.62 -4.94
C LYS A 492 26.94 7.83 -3.46
N TRP A 493 25.99 8.37 -2.69
CA TRP A 493 26.19 8.61 -1.26
C TRP A 493 26.31 7.31 -0.46
N PHE A 494 25.93 6.15 -1.02
CA PHE A 494 26.03 4.86 -0.31
C PHE A 494 27.48 4.51 0.06
N ALA A 495 28.46 5.01 -0.70
CA ALA A 495 29.87 4.85 -0.38
C ALA A 495 30.23 5.32 1.04
N THR A 496 29.56 6.36 1.56
CA THR A 496 29.79 6.87 2.92
C THR A 496 29.25 5.94 4.00
N LYS A 497 28.45 4.94 3.63
CA LYS A 497 27.86 3.95 4.54
C LYS A 497 28.66 2.64 4.61
N HIS A 498 29.65 2.43 3.75
CA HIS A 498 30.41 1.17 3.70
C HIS A 498 31.02 0.78 5.06
N ASP A 499 31.54 1.76 5.80
CA ASP A 499 32.16 1.56 7.11
C ASP A 499 31.18 1.01 8.17
N HIS A 500 29.86 1.14 7.93
CA HIS A 500 28.82 0.56 8.79
C HIS A 500 28.60 -0.93 8.54
N TYR A 501 29.24 -1.50 7.52
CA TYR A 501 29.11 -2.90 7.12
C TYR A 501 30.47 -3.60 7.14
N PRO A 502 31.16 -3.71 8.30
CA PRO A 502 32.53 -4.22 8.39
C PRO A 502 32.69 -5.71 8.01
N LYS A 503 31.57 -6.44 7.87
CA LYS A 503 31.55 -7.83 7.39
C LYS A 503 31.65 -7.94 5.87
N LEU A 504 31.53 -6.83 5.14
CA LEU A 504 31.54 -6.77 3.68
C LEU A 504 32.70 -5.94 3.18
N GLN A 505 33.29 -6.42 2.09
CA GLN A 505 34.24 -5.65 1.29
C GLN A 505 33.54 -5.17 0.03
N PHE A 506 33.55 -3.86 -0.21
CA PHE A 506 32.93 -3.24 -1.39
C PHE A 506 34.00 -2.97 -2.45
N PRO A 507 33.88 -3.52 -3.67
CA PRO A 507 34.87 -3.33 -4.73
C PRO A 507 34.84 -1.95 -5.41
N GLY A 508 33.82 -1.14 -5.14
CA GLY A 508 33.66 0.22 -5.67
C GLY A 508 32.71 1.03 -4.77
N THR A 509 32.22 2.16 -5.26
CA THR A 509 31.42 3.13 -4.48
C THR A 509 29.92 2.82 -4.44
N ARG A 510 29.38 2.15 -5.47
CA ARG A 510 27.95 1.87 -5.61
C ARG A 510 27.65 0.69 -6.53
N LEU A 511 26.50 0.06 -6.35
CA LEU A 511 25.98 -1.01 -7.18
C LEU A 511 25.51 -0.47 -8.54
N VAL A 512 26.03 -1.04 -9.63
CA VAL A 512 25.65 -0.71 -11.01
C VAL A 512 25.47 -1.98 -11.85
N PRO A 513 24.69 -1.95 -12.94
CA PRO A 513 24.61 -3.08 -13.86
C PRO A 513 25.98 -3.39 -14.48
N PHE A 514 26.20 -4.66 -14.83
CA PHE A 514 27.41 -5.12 -15.52
C PHE A 514 27.73 -4.26 -16.76
N GLY A 515 29.02 -3.96 -16.97
CA GLY A 515 29.49 -3.14 -18.10
C GLY A 515 29.29 -1.63 -17.94
N SER A 516 28.61 -1.16 -16.89
CA SER A 516 28.46 0.27 -16.58
C SER A 516 29.71 0.80 -15.87
N ALA A 517 30.78 1.03 -16.62
CA ALA A 517 32.11 1.35 -16.08
C ALA A 517 32.20 2.79 -15.53
N GLY A 518 32.74 2.90 -14.32
CA GLY A 518 33.00 4.12 -13.56
C GLY A 518 33.61 3.72 -12.22
N ASP A 519 33.15 4.35 -11.14
CA ASP A 519 33.51 4.04 -9.75
C ASP A 519 32.67 2.93 -9.09
N GLY A 520 31.66 2.40 -9.80
CA GLY A 520 30.72 1.40 -9.29
C GLY A 520 31.19 -0.06 -9.41
N PHE A 521 30.35 -0.99 -8.94
CA PHE A 521 30.57 -2.43 -9.03
C PHE A 521 29.29 -3.22 -9.36
N SER A 522 29.44 -4.38 -9.99
CA SER A 522 28.34 -5.32 -10.24
C SER A 522 28.10 -6.26 -9.04
N MET A 523 26.93 -6.92 -9.03
CA MET A 523 26.64 -7.93 -8.02
C MET A 523 27.66 -9.08 -8.06
N ALA A 524 28.07 -9.53 -9.26
CA ALA A 524 29.10 -10.54 -9.41
C ALA A 524 30.42 -10.14 -8.75
N GLN A 525 30.90 -8.91 -8.97
CA GLN A 525 32.12 -8.40 -8.34
C GLN A 525 32.02 -8.34 -6.81
N LEU A 526 30.87 -7.92 -6.28
CA LEU A 526 30.64 -7.91 -4.83
C LEU A 526 30.74 -9.34 -4.26
N LEU A 527 30.12 -10.31 -4.93
CA LEU A 527 30.18 -11.71 -4.52
C LEU A 527 31.57 -12.32 -4.71
N ASP A 528 32.34 -11.92 -5.72
CA ASP A 528 33.70 -12.42 -5.97
C ASP A 528 34.66 -12.07 -4.82
N VAL A 529 34.59 -10.83 -4.32
CA VAL A 529 35.44 -10.37 -3.21
C VAL A 529 35.03 -11.04 -1.89
N ASN A 530 33.73 -11.28 -1.68
CA ASN A 530 33.23 -11.75 -0.38
C ASN A 530 33.01 -13.29 -0.29
N ILE A 531 32.69 -13.95 -1.39
CA ILE A 531 32.51 -15.41 -1.50
C ILE A 531 33.75 -16.06 -2.12
N GLY A 532 34.32 -15.45 -3.17
CA GLY A 532 35.35 -16.05 -4.03
C GLY A 532 36.76 -16.09 -3.43
N HIS A 533 37.14 -15.14 -2.58
CA HIS A 533 38.50 -15.08 -2.00
C HIS A 533 38.64 -15.62 -0.57
N ALA A 534 37.55 -15.68 0.21
CA ALA A 534 37.59 -16.11 1.62
C ALA A 534 37.62 -17.65 1.80
N ALA A 535 37.28 -18.43 0.78
CA ALA A 535 37.24 -19.89 0.86
C ALA A 535 38.63 -20.55 0.97
N ALA A 536 39.72 -19.82 0.68
CA ALA A 536 41.05 -20.42 0.54
C ALA A 536 41.94 -20.37 1.79
N LYS A 537 41.63 -19.60 2.85
CA LYS A 537 42.65 -19.33 3.90
C LYS A 537 42.31 -19.44 5.38
N THR A 538 41.07 -19.65 5.84
CA THR A 538 40.85 -19.89 7.29
C THR A 538 39.54 -20.61 7.60
N SER A 539 39.59 -21.46 8.62
CA SER A 539 38.49 -22.25 9.22
C SER A 539 37.36 -21.44 9.87
N LYS A 540 37.17 -20.15 9.51
CA LYS A 540 36.02 -19.36 9.97
C LYS A 540 34.79 -19.77 9.17
N LYS A 541 33.68 -20.06 9.87
CA LYS A 541 32.38 -20.40 9.28
C LYS A 541 32.08 -19.47 8.09
N ARG A 542 31.90 -20.06 6.91
CA ARG A 542 31.62 -19.35 5.66
C ARG A 542 30.38 -18.46 5.80
N ILE A 543 30.53 -17.17 5.56
CA ILE A 543 29.41 -16.22 5.49
C ILE A 543 28.53 -16.61 4.29
N ARG A 544 27.21 -16.65 4.50
CA ARG A 544 26.22 -17.02 3.48
C ARG A 544 25.43 -15.77 3.07
N PHE A 545 25.16 -15.66 1.78
CA PHE A 545 24.58 -14.49 1.15
C PHE A 545 23.20 -14.85 0.62
N PHE A 546 22.22 -13.98 0.87
CA PHE A 546 20.82 -14.23 0.58
C PHE A 546 20.20 -13.04 -0.15
N LEU A 547 19.13 -13.32 -0.88
CA LEU A 547 18.34 -12.37 -1.64
C LEU A 547 16.87 -12.46 -1.23
N GLY A 548 16.34 -11.33 -0.78
CA GLY A 548 14.92 -11.02 -0.73
C GLY A 548 14.51 -10.34 -2.03
N GLY A 549 13.57 -10.95 -2.73
CA GLY A 549 13.09 -10.50 -4.03
C GLY A 549 13.92 -10.99 -5.22
N LYS A 550 14.22 -10.10 -6.17
CA LYS A 550 14.92 -10.41 -7.43
C LYS A 550 15.97 -9.34 -7.75
N LEU A 551 17.00 -9.70 -8.53
CA LEU A 551 17.92 -8.71 -9.09
C LEU A 551 17.26 -7.98 -10.26
N SER A 552 17.38 -6.65 -10.30
CA SER A 552 16.68 -5.79 -11.28
C SER A 552 17.28 -5.77 -12.69
N TYR A 553 18.42 -6.44 -12.91
CA TYR A 553 19.13 -6.45 -14.18
C TYR A 553 19.77 -7.81 -14.44
N ASN A 554 19.88 -8.16 -15.72
CA ASN A 554 20.60 -9.35 -16.15
C ASN A 554 22.11 -9.07 -16.13
N ASP A 555 22.85 -9.81 -15.34
CA ASP A 555 24.31 -9.72 -15.23
C ASP A 555 24.89 -11.04 -15.76
N GLN A 556 25.53 -10.98 -16.93
CA GLN A 556 26.10 -12.16 -17.58
C GLN A 556 27.23 -12.76 -16.74
N ASP A 557 28.08 -11.93 -16.14
CA ASP A 557 29.17 -12.39 -15.27
C ASP A 557 28.62 -13.06 -14.00
N PHE A 558 27.50 -12.56 -13.48
CA PHE A 558 26.77 -13.22 -12.40
C PHE A 558 26.27 -14.60 -12.84
N ASN A 559 25.59 -14.71 -13.98
CA ASN A 559 25.02 -15.97 -14.47
C ASN A 559 26.09 -17.03 -14.77
N ASP A 560 27.29 -16.61 -15.18
CA ASP A 560 28.40 -17.51 -15.49
C ASP A 560 29.10 -18.06 -14.23
N LYS A 561 28.99 -17.36 -13.09
CA LYS A 561 29.71 -17.69 -11.84
C LYS A 561 28.82 -18.11 -10.67
N TYR A 562 27.58 -17.68 -10.66
CA TYR A 562 26.66 -17.80 -9.53
C TYR A 562 25.27 -18.28 -9.98
N SER A 563 24.59 -18.96 -9.06
CA SER A 563 23.18 -19.28 -9.16
C SER A 563 22.45 -18.90 -7.88
N ILE A 564 21.14 -18.80 -7.99
CA ILE A 564 20.23 -18.47 -6.89
C ILE A 564 19.46 -19.76 -6.55
N VAL A 565 19.52 -20.18 -5.28
CA VAL A 565 18.89 -21.42 -4.80
C VAL A 565 17.84 -21.09 -3.74
N PRO A 566 16.60 -21.59 -3.85
CA PRO A 566 15.56 -21.30 -2.86
C PRO A 566 15.95 -21.66 -1.42
N TYR A 567 15.63 -20.76 -0.49
CA TYR A 567 15.88 -20.87 0.94
C TYR A 567 14.71 -20.30 1.76
N GLY A 568 13.64 -21.09 1.93
CA GLY A 568 12.40 -20.62 2.54
C GLY A 568 11.74 -19.53 1.69
N LEU A 569 11.48 -18.36 2.29
CA LEU A 569 10.96 -17.17 1.60
C LEU A 569 12.06 -16.30 0.95
N LEU A 570 13.32 -16.70 1.09
CA LEU A 570 14.48 -16.03 0.51
C LEU A 570 15.13 -16.96 -0.52
N ASP A 571 16.14 -16.43 -1.21
CA ASP A 571 17.03 -17.26 -2.00
C ASP A 571 18.49 -17.10 -1.53
N GLU A 572 19.30 -18.14 -1.70
CA GLU A 572 20.73 -18.15 -1.37
C GLU A 572 21.57 -17.98 -2.65
N PHE A 573 22.55 -17.09 -2.60
CA PHE A 573 23.59 -16.99 -3.62
C PHE A 573 24.59 -18.15 -3.48
N ARG A 574 24.76 -18.91 -4.57
CA ARG A 574 25.67 -20.05 -4.62
C ARG A 574 26.64 -19.90 -5.78
N SER A 575 27.94 -20.05 -5.52
CA SER A 575 28.91 -20.11 -6.60
C SER A 575 28.82 -21.45 -7.34
N LEU A 576 28.83 -21.39 -8.68
CA LEU A 576 28.84 -22.56 -9.57
C LEU A 576 30.12 -23.38 -9.46
N SER A 577 31.19 -22.82 -8.91
CA SER A 577 32.44 -23.55 -8.61
C SER A 577 32.27 -24.63 -7.51
N ILE A 578 31.18 -24.56 -6.73
CA ILE A 578 30.93 -25.48 -5.62
C ILE A 578 29.81 -26.42 -6.01
N PRO A 579 30.08 -27.75 -6.03
CA PRO A 579 29.08 -28.73 -6.38
C PRO A 579 27.78 -28.57 -5.57
N PRO A 580 26.61 -28.74 -6.19
CA PRO A 580 25.34 -28.73 -5.48
C PRO A 580 25.34 -29.79 -4.37
N SER A 581 24.73 -29.47 -3.23
CA SER A 581 24.46 -30.48 -2.19
C SER A 581 23.45 -31.46 -2.74
N SER A 582 23.61 -32.77 -2.53
CA SER A 582 22.65 -33.77 -3.04
C SER A 582 21.20 -33.42 -2.70
N LEU A 583 20.27 -33.80 -3.59
CA LEU A 583 18.84 -33.53 -3.46
C LEU A 583 18.32 -33.87 -2.05
N LYS A 584 18.65 -35.06 -1.54
CA LYS A 584 18.29 -35.50 -0.17
C LYS A 584 18.77 -34.54 0.93
N LYS A 585 20.02 -34.08 0.85
CA LYS A 585 20.59 -33.15 1.85
C LYS A 585 19.95 -31.77 1.75
N TRP A 586 19.79 -31.25 0.54
CA TRP A 586 19.15 -29.96 0.30
C TRP A 586 17.70 -29.98 0.79
N HIS A 587 16.91 -30.97 0.36
CA HIS A 587 15.50 -31.11 0.74
C HIS A 587 15.33 -31.22 2.26
N SER A 588 16.10 -32.07 2.94
CA SER A 588 16.04 -32.18 4.40
C SER A 588 16.38 -30.86 5.11
N SER A 589 17.36 -30.10 4.60
CA SER A 589 17.67 -28.77 5.11
C SER A 589 16.51 -27.79 4.89
N GLN A 590 15.90 -27.82 3.71
CA GLN A 590 14.78 -26.92 3.38
C GLN A 590 13.53 -27.24 4.17
N GLN A 591 13.24 -28.50 4.49
CA GLN A 591 12.11 -28.84 5.35
C GLN A 591 12.20 -28.18 6.73
N LYS A 592 13.41 -28.08 7.30
CA LYS A 592 13.65 -27.35 8.56
C LYS A 592 13.40 -25.86 8.41
N VAL A 593 13.85 -25.26 7.31
CA VAL A 593 13.64 -23.84 6.99
C VAL A 593 12.14 -23.56 6.82
N LYS A 594 11.42 -24.38 6.03
CA LYS A 594 9.96 -24.26 5.83
C LYS A 594 9.17 -24.48 7.12
N ALA A 595 9.63 -25.36 8.01
CA ALA A 595 9.01 -25.52 9.33
C ALA A 595 9.11 -24.21 10.14
N MET A 596 10.28 -23.57 10.14
CA MET A 596 10.49 -22.30 10.84
C MET A 596 9.70 -21.15 10.20
N VAL A 597 9.61 -21.09 8.87
CA VAL A 597 8.75 -20.14 8.15
C VAL A 597 7.29 -20.29 8.59
N ARG A 598 6.75 -21.52 8.62
CA ARG A 598 5.38 -21.79 9.07
C ARG A 598 5.15 -21.47 10.55
N GLU A 599 6.16 -21.63 11.39
CA GLU A 599 6.09 -21.25 12.81
C GLU A 599 6.00 -19.73 13.00
N ARG A 600 6.66 -18.95 12.12
CA ARG A 600 6.67 -17.48 12.21
C ARG A 600 5.52 -16.82 11.46
N LEU A 601 5.21 -17.31 10.27
CA LEU A 601 4.08 -16.86 9.45
C LEU A 601 2.97 -17.91 9.52
N THR A 602 2.23 -17.89 10.63
CA THR A 602 1.18 -18.88 10.96
C THR A 602 -0.06 -18.76 10.07
N ALA A 603 -0.36 -17.56 9.58
CA ALA A 603 -1.47 -17.27 8.70
C ALA A 603 -1.06 -16.23 7.65
N LEU A 604 -1.60 -16.37 6.44
CA LEU A 604 -1.52 -15.35 5.41
C LEU A 604 -2.65 -14.33 5.58
N PRO A 605 -2.47 -13.09 5.11
CA PRO A 605 -3.53 -12.10 5.11
C PRO A 605 -4.77 -12.58 4.33
N PRO A 606 -5.99 -12.44 4.90
CA PRO A 606 -7.23 -12.81 4.23
C PRO A 606 -7.54 -11.87 3.06
N TYR A 607 -7.82 -12.44 1.89
CA TYR A 607 -8.06 -11.68 0.64
C TYR A 607 -9.36 -10.88 0.67
N GLU A 608 -10.30 -11.22 1.56
CA GLU A 608 -11.56 -10.51 1.73
C GLU A 608 -11.41 -9.16 2.45
N ILE A 609 -10.25 -8.94 3.09
CA ILE A 609 -9.90 -7.71 3.79
C ILE A 609 -8.77 -6.98 3.06
N TYR A 610 -7.76 -7.73 2.63
CA TYR A 610 -6.54 -7.19 2.02
C TYR A 610 -6.51 -7.50 0.52
N ASN A 611 -6.73 -6.46 -0.28
CA ASN A 611 -6.68 -6.52 -1.74
C ASN A 611 -5.33 -6.02 -2.29
N ASP A 612 -5.20 -5.98 -3.61
CA ASP A 612 -4.00 -5.53 -4.32
C ASP A 612 -3.61 -4.06 -4.08
N GLU A 613 -4.46 -3.26 -3.42
CA GLU A 613 -4.14 -1.90 -2.95
C GLU A 613 -3.40 -1.88 -1.59
N THR A 614 -3.32 -3.02 -0.90
CA THR A 614 -2.77 -3.14 0.46
C THR A 614 -1.38 -3.77 0.50
N TRP A 615 -0.61 -3.44 1.53
CA TRP A 615 0.72 -4.02 1.74
C TRP A 615 0.66 -5.48 2.18
N GLU A 616 -0.36 -5.85 2.94
CA GLU A 616 -0.60 -7.22 3.40
C GLU A 616 -0.80 -8.18 2.22
N TRP A 617 -1.51 -7.77 1.18
CA TRP A 617 -1.65 -8.58 -0.03
C TRP A 617 -0.30 -8.93 -0.67
N THR A 618 0.70 -8.04 -0.58
CA THR A 618 2.04 -8.32 -1.10
C THR A 618 2.74 -9.47 -0.37
N ILE A 619 2.40 -9.73 0.90
CA ILE A 619 2.92 -10.87 1.68
C ILE A 619 2.35 -12.17 1.12
N ALA A 620 1.04 -12.23 0.89
CA ALA A 620 0.39 -13.41 0.32
C ALA A 620 0.95 -13.70 -1.08
N ARG A 621 1.12 -12.66 -1.90
CA ARG A 621 1.74 -12.77 -3.23
C ARG A 621 3.18 -13.29 -3.15
N ASP A 622 4.03 -12.67 -2.34
CA ASP A 622 5.44 -13.07 -2.22
C ASP A 622 5.58 -14.51 -1.70
N HIS A 623 4.74 -14.90 -0.72
CA HIS A 623 4.68 -16.27 -0.23
C HIS A 623 4.32 -17.27 -1.34
N GLY A 624 3.24 -17.01 -2.10
CA GLY A 624 2.83 -17.86 -3.22
C GLY A 624 3.92 -18.00 -4.28
N MET A 625 4.52 -16.86 -4.69
CA MET A 625 5.63 -16.85 -5.64
C MET A 625 6.85 -17.65 -5.15
N LYS A 626 7.18 -17.59 -3.85
CA LYS A 626 8.32 -18.33 -3.28
C LYS A 626 8.04 -19.83 -3.15
N GLU A 627 6.81 -20.23 -2.82
CA GLU A 627 6.41 -21.65 -2.86
C GLU A 627 6.53 -22.22 -4.28
N LEU A 628 6.15 -21.47 -5.30
CA LEU A 628 6.29 -21.90 -6.70
C LEU A 628 7.74 -21.96 -7.19
N ASN A 629 8.58 -21.00 -6.79
CA ASN A 629 10.01 -21.05 -7.09
C ASN A 629 10.66 -22.28 -6.44
N TRP A 630 10.29 -22.59 -5.19
CA TRP A 630 10.76 -23.78 -4.50
C TRP A 630 10.30 -25.07 -5.20
N ALA A 631 9.03 -25.14 -5.59
CA ALA A 631 8.46 -26.28 -6.30
C ALA A 631 9.15 -26.51 -7.65
N THR A 632 9.42 -25.44 -8.39
CA THR A 632 10.12 -25.48 -9.68
C THR A 632 11.55 -25.98 -9.50
N TYR A 633 12.29 -25.42 -8.53
CA TYR A 633 13.66 -25.87 -8.26
C TYR A 633 13.70 -27.33 -7.79
N LEU A 634 12.76 -27.75 -6.94
CA LEU A 634 12.66 -29.15 -6.51
C LEU A 634 12.43 -30.07 -7.72
N LEU A 635 11.50 -29.73 -8.62
CA LEU A 635 11.22 -30.51 -9.84
C LEU A 635 12.48 -30.68 -10.71
N GLU A 636 13.22 -29.59 -10.96
CA GLU A 636 14.46 -29.63 -11.74
C GLU A 636 15.49 -30.57 -11.11
N ARG A 637 15.65 -30.51 -9.79
CA ARG A 637 16.59 -31.36 -9.05
C ARG A 637 16.17 -32.83 -9.05
N ILE A 638 14.87 -33.12 -8.95
CA ILE A 638 14.34 -34.49 -9.05
C ILE A 638 14.64 -35.06 -10.43
N ILE A 639 14.32 -34.33 -11.50
CA ILE A 639 14.57 -34.78 -12.87
C ILE A 639 16.05 -35.08 -13.10
N ALA A 640 16.94 -34.27 -12.52
CA ALA A 640 18.38 -34.41 -12.69
C ALA A 640 19.01 -35.54 -11.84
N GLU A 641 18.51 -35.80 -10.63
CA GLU A 641 19.18 -36.71 -9.67
C GLU A 641 18.39 -37.96 -9.31
N ASP A 642 17.06 -37.91 -9.28
CA ASP A 642 16.20 -38.99 -8.77
C ASP A 642 14.81 -38.99 -9.45
N PRO A 643 14.72 -39.14 -10.79
CA PRO A 643 13.49 -38.93 -11.56
C PRO A 643 12.37 -39.93 -11.24
N GLU A 644 12.70 -41.03 -10.56
CA GLU A 644 11.76 -42.09 -10.16
C GLU A 644 11.10 -41.82 -8.79
N ASN A 645 11.47 -40.73 -8.11
CA ASN A 645 10.97 -40.40 -6.78
C ASN A 645 9.56 -39.79 -6.81
N LEU A 646 8.54 -40.64 -6.86
CA LEU A 646 7.13 -40.25 -6.91
C LEU A 646 6.70 -39.35 -5.74
N SER A 647 7.27 -39.54 -4.54
CA SER A 647 6.93 -38.73 -3.37
C SER A 647 7.38 -37.28 -3.54
N LEU A 648 8.62 -37.06 -3.98
CA LEU A 648 9.14 -35.71 -4.21
C LEU A 648 8.53 -35.06 -5.45
N LEU A 649 8.25 -35.83 -6.51
CA LEU A 649 7.51 -35.33 -7.68
C LEU A 649 6.14 -34.80 -7.25
N SER A 650 5.44 -35.53 -6.36
CA SER A 650 4.14 -35.11 -5.85
C SER A 650 4.23 -33.85 -5.01
N GLU A 651 5.25 -33.75 -4.16
CA GLU A 651 5.52 -32.56 -3.37
C GLU A 651 5.79 -31.33 -4.26
N ALA A 652 6.53 -31.48 -5.36
CA ALA A 652 6.79 -30.41 -6.32
C ALA A 652 5.53 -30.02 -7.12
N ALA A 653 4.70 -30.99 -7.52
CA ALA A 653 3.49 -30.70 -8.30
C ALA A 653 2.40 -30.00 -7.47
N LYS A 654 2.31 -30.28 -6.17
CA LYS A 654 1.19 -29.83 -5.33
C LYS A 654 1.02 -28.30 -5.28
N PRO A 655 2.06 -27.47 -5.02
CA PRO A 655 1.90 -26.02 -5.05
C PRO A 655 1.49 -25.51 -6.43
N MET A 656 2.08 -26.04 -7.50
CA MET A 656 1.76 -25.64 -8.88
C MET A 656 0.29 -25.95 -9.25
N GLU A 657 -0.20 -27.10 -8.79
CA GLU A 657 -1.59 -27.54 -8.96
C GLU A 657 -2.56 -26.67 -8.16
N LEU A 658 -2.24 -26.36 -6.90
CA LEU A 658 -3.05 -25.45 -6.08
C LEU A 658 -3.12 -24.06 -6.69
N SER A 659 -2.00 -23.52 -7.18
CA SER A 659 -1.98 -22.22 -7.84
C SER A 659 -2.85 -22.22 -9.10
N TYR A 660 -2.78 -23.29 -9.90
CA TYR A 660 -3.60 -23.40 -11.11
C TYR A 660 -5.10 -23.50 -10.80
N GLN A 661 -5.47 -24.19 -9.73
CA GLN A 661 -6.88 -24.42 -9.39
C GLN A 661 -7.53 -23.26 -8.62
N PHE A 662 -6.78 -22.62 -7.71
CA PHE A 662 -7.38 -21.79 -6.66
C PHE A 662 -6.74 -20.41 -6.52
N GLU A 663 -5.48 -20.21 -6.93
CA GLU A 663 -4.82 -18.93 -6.70
C GLU A 663 -5.11 -17.93 -7.84
N PRO A 664 -5.27 -16.63 -7.50
CA PRO A 664 -5.38 -15.58 -8.49
C PRO A 664 -4.20 -15.58 -9.47
N PRO A 665 -4.40 -15.28 -10.78
CA PRO A 665 -3.34 -15.28 -11.78
C PRO A 665 -2.16 -14.34 -11.47
N GLU A 666 -2.35 -13.35 -10.60
CA GLU A 666 -1.33 -12.40 -10.16
C GLU A 666 -0.24 -13.06 -9.29
N PHE A 667 -0.51 -14.23 -8.71
CA PHE A 667 0.42 -14.92 -7.80
C PHE A 667 1.38 -15.86 -8.53
N TRP A 668 1.12 -16.15 -9.81
CA TRP A 668 1.85 -17.18 -10.53
C TRP A 668 1.98 -16.91 -12.03
N ASN A 669 3.10 -17.30 -12.63
CA ASN A 669 3.30 -17.15 -14.07
C ASN A 669 2.69 -18.36 -14.80
N PRO A 670 1.66 -18.18 -15.65
CA PRO A 670 0.98 -19.31 -16.26
C PRO A 670 1.81 -20.06 -17.31
N VAL A 671 2.76 -19.40 -17.96
CA VAL A 671 3.68 -20.06 -18.91
C VAL A 671 4.61 -21.00 -18.17
N SER A 672 5.23 -20.54 -17.09
CA SER A 672 6.19 -21.34 -16.33
C SER A 672 5.48 -22.44 -15.53
N ASN A 673 4.43 -22.07 -14.79
CA ASN A 673 3.74 -22.99 -13.88
C ASN A 673 3.10 -24.17 -14.61
N LEU A 674 2.32 -23.94 -15.68
CA LEU A 674 1.64 -25.03 -16.38
C LEU A 674 2.64 -25.93 -17.13
N LYS A 675 3.73 -25.37 -17.67
CA LYS A 675 4.81 -26.18 -18.26
C LYS A 675 5.38 -27.13 -17.23
N ASN A 676 5.80 -26.60 -16.07
CA ASN A 676 6.44 -27.36 -15.00
C ASN A 676 5.49 -28.37 -14.35
N LEU A 677 4.23 -27.99 -14.13
CA LEU A 677 3.20 -28.88 -13.62
C LEU A 677 2.97 -30.08 -14.55
N GLY A 678 2.83 -29.84 -15.86
CA GLY A 678 2.71 -30.93 -16.81
C GLY A 678 3.99 -31.76 -16.94
N LEU A 679 5.19 -31.16 -16.79
CA LEU A 679 6.45 -31.90 -16.69
C LEU A 679 6.49 -32.81 -15.45
N ALA A 680 6.02 -32.35 -14.29
CA ALA A 680 5.94 -33.15 -13.08
C ALA A 680 5.04 -34.39 -13.29
N TYR A 681 3.84 -34.20 -13.85
CA TYR A 681 2.97 -35.32 -14.18
C TYR A 681 3.57 -36.24 -15.25
N ALA A 682 4.24 -35.69 -16.26
CA ALA A 682 4.91 -36.49 -17.28
C ALA A 682 5.99 -37.40 -16.68
N GLN A 683 6.73 -36.94 -15.66
CA GLN A 683 7.71 -37.78 -14.97
C GLN A 683 7.03 -38.85 -14.10
N MET A 684 5.93 -38.52 -13.42
CA MET A 684 5.16 -39.51 -12.66
C MET A 684 4.60 -40.63 -13.55
N VAL A 685 4.11 -40.28 -14.75
CA VAL A 685 3.60 -41.25 -15.73
C VAL A 685 4.72 -42.14 -16.26
N LYS A 686 5.92 -41.59 -16.47
CA LYS A 686 7.10 -42.33 -16.94
C LYS A 686 7.70 -43.25 -15.88
N SER A 687 7.49 -42.96 -14.60
CA SER A 687 8.10 -43.74 -13.52
C SER A 687 7.68 -45.21 -13.53
N SER A 688 8.67 -46.06 -13.28
CA SER A 688 8.50 -47.49 -13.09
C SER A 688 7.88 -47.86 -11.74
N HIS A 689 7.90 -46.95 -10.76
CA HIS A 689 7.33 -47.16 -9.43
C HIS A 689 5.82 -46.87 -9.41
N GLU A 690 5.18 -47.31 -8.32
CA GLU A 690 3.80 -47.00 -7.97
C GLU A 690 3.78 -46.39 -6.55
N PHE A 691 2.74 -45.63 -6.19
CA PHE A 691 2.60 -45.12 -4.83
C PHE A 691 2.37 -46.28 -3.84
N SER A 692 3.15 -46.31 -2.75
CA SER A 692 3.09 -47.35 -1.73
C SER A 692 1.97 -47.17 -0.68
N SER A 693 1.26 -46.03 -0.69
CA SER A 693 0.24 -45.60 0.29
C SER A 693 -0.91 -44.83 -0.38
N THR A 694 -1.78 -44.16 0.40
CA THR A 694 -2.83 -43.24 -0.11
C THR A 694 -2.26 -42.31 -1.16
N ASP A 695 -2.94 -42.27 -2.32
CA ASP A 695 -2.59 -41.39 -3.43
C ASP A 695 -2.65 -39.91 -2.96
N PRO A 696 -1.52 -39.17 -2.99
CA PRO A 696 -1.51 -37.76 -2.59
C PRO A 696 -2.31 -36.86 -3.53
N PHE A 697 -2.72 -37.36 -4.71
CA PHE A 697 -3.51 -36.65 -5.71
C PHE A 697 -5.02 -36.92 -5.65
N PHE A 698 -5.53 -37.58 -4.60
CA PHE A 698 -6.98 -37.76 -4.42
C PHE A 698 -7.65 -36.43 -4.04
N ASN A 699 -7.87 -35.56 -5.03
CA ASN A 699 -8.79 -34.43 -4.95
C ASN A 699 -9.87 -34.59 -6.04
N GLU A 700 -10.99 -33.88 -5.93
CA GLU A 700 -12.12 -34.01 -6.88
C GLU A 700 -11.74 -33.64 -8.34
N VAL A 701 -10.57 -33.05 -8.57
CA VAL A 701 -10.16 -32.48 -9.86
C VAL A 701 -9.22 -33.40 -10.64
N VAL A 702 -8.25 -34.03 -9.99
CA VAL A 702 -7.27 -34.92 -10.61
C VAL A 702 -7.90 -36.31 -10.77
N GLY A 703 -8.22 -36.70 -12.01
CA GLY A 703 -8.87 -37.98 -12.31
C GLY A 703 -10.39 -37.92 -12.52
N ALA A 704 -11.00 -36.73 -12.47
CA ALA A 704 -12.44 -36.54 -12.73
C ALA A 704 -12.87 -37.00 -14.13
N GLY A 705 -11.95 -37.02 -15.10
CA GLY A 705 -12.21 -37.41 -16.49
C GLY A 705 -11.80 -38.83 -16.85
N VAL A 706 -11.44 -39.68 -15.88
CA VAL A 706 -10.92 -41.04 -16.11
C VAL A 706 -11.97 -42.08 -15.70
N GLU A 707 -12.21 -43.08 -16.56
CA GLU A 707 -13.17 -44.17 -16.31
C GLU A 707 -12.82 -44.99 -15.05
N ASP A 708 -11.52 -45.26 -14.84
CA ASP A 708 -11.00 -45.91 -13.65
C ASP A 708 -10.19 -44.92 -12.81
N SER A 709 -10.89 -44.26 -11.88
CA SER A 709 -10.27 -43.33 -10.93
C SER A 709 -9.46 -44.04 -9.84
N THR A 710 -9.25 -45.35 -9.89
CA THR A 710 -8.36 -46.08 -8.95
C THR A 710 -6.91 -46.09 -9.44
N ARG A 711 -6.65 -46.05 -10.75
CA ARG A 711 -5.30 -46.06 -11.34
C ARG A 711 -4.68 -44.66 -11.45
N PHE A 712 -3.65 -44.37 -10.64
CA PHE A 712 -3.08 -43.02 -10.59
C PHE A 712 -2.39 -42.60 -11.89
N LYS A 713 -1.76 -43.52 -12.61
CA LYS A 713 -1.08 -43.20 -13.89
C LYS A 713 -2.08 -42.74 -14.95
N ASP A 714 -3.29 -43.25 -14.93
CA ASP A 714 -4.35 -42.82 -15.84
C ASP A 714 -4.82 -41.40 -15.46
N ARG A 715 -5.01 -41.11 -14.15
CA ARG A 715 -5.29 -39.76 -13.63
C ARG A 715 -4.18 -38.76 -13.98
N ALA A 716 -2.92 -39.12 -13.74
CA ALA A 716 -1.77 -38.27 -14.02
C ALA A 716 -1.59 -38.01 -15.52
N SER A 717 -1.86 -39.01 -16.37
CA SER A 717 -1.82 -38.86 -17.84
C SER A 717 -2.90 -37.90 -18.34
N GLU A 718 -4.12 -38.05 -17.83
CA GLU A 718 -5.24 -37.17 -18.16
C GLU A 718 -4.95 -35.72 -17.71
N ARG A 719 -4.45 -35.55 -16.48
CA ARG A 719 -4.12 -34.23 -15.94
C ARG A 719 -2.97 -33.58 -16.69
N MET A 720 -1.91 -34.34 -17.02
CA MET A 720 -0.80 -33.89 -17.86
C MET A 720 -1.30 -33.33 -19.19
N LEU A 721 -2.17 -34.07 -19.89
CA LEU A 721 -2.71 -33.65 -21.19
C LEU A 721 -3.58 -32.38 -21.06
N LYS A 722 -4.44 -32.30 -20.03
CA LYS A 722 -5.24 -31.10 -19.76
C LYS A 722 -4.39 -29.87 -19.47
N VAL A 723 -3.41 -30.00 -18.57
CA VAL A 723 -2.52 -28.90 -18.17
C VAL A 723 -1.69 -28.41 -19.35
N TRP A 724 -1.10 -29.32 -20.13
CA TRP A 724 -0.33 -28.94 -21.31
C TRP A 724 -1.19 -28.43 -22.46
N ASP A 725 -2.42 -28.91 -22.64
CA ASP A 725 -3.34 -28.31 -23.62
C ASP A 725 -3.68 -26.87 -23.24
N ALA A 726 -3.96 -26.60 -21.96
CA ALA A 726 -4.14 -25.24 -21.45
C ALA A 726 -2.90 -24.37 -21.67
N TRP A 727 -1.70 -24.90 -21.42
CA TRP A 727 -0.43 -24.21 -21.70
C TRP A 727 -0.25 -23.87 -23.19
N LEU A 728 -0.64 -24.76 -24.10
CA LEU A 728 -0.57 -24.52 -25.55
C LEU A 728 -1.49 -23.39 -26.03
N GLN A 729 -2.54 -23.05 -25.28
CA GLN A 729 -3.42 -21.92 -25.56
C GLN A 729 -2.79 -20.57 -25.18
N ILE A 730 -1.75 -20.56 -24.34
CA ILE A 730 -1.09 -19.32 -23.92
C ILE A 730 -0.23 -18.79 -25.06
N PRO A 731 -0.45 -17.55 -25.55
CA PRO A 731 0.31 -17.01 -26.69
C PRO A 731 1.83 -17.00 -26.45
N ALA A 732 2.25 -16.63 -25.24
CA ALA A 732 3.66 -16.56 -24.85
C ALA A 732 4.37 -17.93 -24.82
N ALA A 733 3.63 -19.04 -24.63
CA ALA A 733 4.21 -20.38 -24.63
C ALA A 733 4.88 -20.76 -25.96
N LYS A 734 4.47 -20.15 -27.08
CA LYS A 734 5.03 -20.42 -28.42
C LYS A 734 6.52 -20.09 -28.53
N GLN A 735 7.03 -19.24 -27.65
CA GLN A 735 8.44 -18.85 -27.61
C GLN A 735 9.31 -19.85 -26.84
N ASP A 736 8.68 -20.80 -26.12
CA ASP A 736 9.41 -21.80 -25.34
C ASP A 736 10.05 -22.86 -26.25
N PRO A 737 11.34 -23.20 -26.05
CA PRO A 737 12.02 -24.24 -26.84
C PRO A 737 11.32 -25.61 -26.80
N GLY A 738 10.60 -25.93 -25.72
CA GLY A 738 9.84 -27.16 -25.54
C GLY A 738 8.48 -27.17 -26.24
N TYR A 739 8.03 -26.07 -26.84
CA TYR A 739 6.66 -25.93 -27.35
C TYR A 739 6.29 -27.01 -28.38
N GLN A 740 7.14 -27.24 -29.39
CA GLN A 740 6.84 -28.23 -30.43
C GLN A 740 6.82 -29.65 -29.88
N ALA A 741 7.71 -29.97 -28.93
CA ALA A 741 7.75 -31.29 -28.30
C ALA A 741 6.46 -31.55 -27.51
N ILE A 742 6.03 -30.60 -26.67
CA ILE A 742 4.80 -30.70 -25.89
C ILE A 742 3.58 -30.76 -26.81
N LYS A 743 3.52 -29.89 -27.83
CA LYS A 743 2.42 -29.87 -28.81
C LYS A 743 2.24 -31.21 -29.50
N ASN A 744 3.33 -31.84 -29.93
CA ASN A 744 3.28 -33.14 -30.60
C ASN A 744 2.76 -34.25 -29.69
N VAL A 745 3.10 -34.20 -28.40
CA VAL A 745 2.57 -35.14 -27.39
C VAL A 745 1.08 -34.91 -27.17
N VAL A 746 0.66 -33.67 -26.90
CA VAL A 746 -0.74 -33.34 -26.60
C VAL A 746 -1.64 -33.67 -27.79
N ARG A 747 -1.30 -33.22 -28.99
CA ARG A 747 -2.16 -33.39 -30.19
C ARG A 747 -2.29 -34.83 -30.67
N LYS A 748 -1.41 -35.74 -30.22
CA LYS A 748 -1.56 -37.18 -30.43
C LYS A 748 -2.79 -37.76 -29.70
N PHE A 749 -3.16 -37.18 -28.56
CA PHE A 749 -4.22 -37.69 -27.68
C PHE A 749 -5.41 -36.73 -27.55
N VAL A 750 -5.21 -35.43 -27.79
CA VAL A 750 -6.23 -34.38 -27.73
C VAL A 750 -6.18 -33.57 -29.04
N PRO A 751 -6.93 -33.97 -30.08
CA PRO A 751 -7.00 -33.27 -31.37
C PRO A 751 -7.56 -31.85 -31.18
N SER A 752 -7.18 -30.89 -32.03
CA SER A 752 -7.79 -29.56 -31.98
C SER A 752 -9.23 -29.56 -32.51
N SER A 753 -10.06 -28.62 -32.06
CA SER A 753 -11.44 -28.42 -32.56
C SER A 753 -11.51 -28.19 -34.09
N SER A 754 -10.43 -27.67 -34.69
CA SER A 754 -10.25 -27.57 -36.15
C SER A 754 -9.93 -28.90 -36.84
N GLU A 755 -9.27 -29.85 -36.15
CA GLU A 755 -8.92 -31.18 -36.67
C GLU A 755 -10.05 -32.19 -36.49
N GLU A 756 -10.92 -32.03 -35.50
CA GLU A 756 -12.17 -32.81 -35.36
C GLU A 756 -13.10 -32.64 -36.58
N ASN A 757 -13.11 -31.46 -37.20
CA ASN A 757 -13.87 -31.21 -38.43
C ASN A 757 -13.23 -31.84 -39.68
N LEU A 758 -11.92 -32.10 -39.67
CA LEU A 758 -11.22 -32.84 -40.74
C LEU A 758 -11.28 -34.36 -40.54
N SER A 759 -11.32 -34.87 -39.30
CA SER A 759 -11.39 -36.30 -39.02
C SER A 759 -12.77 -36.90 -39.31
N LYS A 760 -13.85 -36.12 -39.16
CA LYS A 760 -15.22 -36.52 -39.54
C LYS A 760 -15.45 -36.66 -41.06
N ASN A 761 -14.52 -36.17 -41.89
CA ASN A 761 -14.63 -36.20 -43.36
C ASN A 761 -13.74 -37.26 -44.06
N LYS A 762 -13.19 -38.25 -43.36
CA LYS A 762 -12.54 -39.40 -44.01
C LYS A 762 -13.50 -40.60 -44.11
N PRO A 763 -13.85 -41.09 -45.32
CA PRO A 763 -14.75 -42.21 -45.48
C PRO A 763 -14.08 -43.52 -45.04
N GLY A 764 -14.81 -44.31 -44.26
CA GLY A 764 -14.32 -45.48 -43.54
C GLY A 764 -13.76 -46.60 -44.44
N LYS A 765 -12.63 -47.17 -44.01
CA LYS A 765 -12.19 -48.50 -44.45
C LYS A 765 -12.91 -49.54 -43.59
N ARG A 766 -13.98 -50.13 -44.13
CA ARG A 766 -14.60 -51.36 -43.63
C ARG A 766 -13.60 -52.51 -43.70
N THR A 767 -13.37 -53.15 -42.56
CA THR A 767 -12.60 -54.37 -42.37
C THR A 767 -13.31 -55.55 -43.06
N GLN A 768 -12.65 -56.19 -44.02
CA GLN A 768 -13.15 -57.41 -44.69
C GLN A 768 -12.75 -58.64 -43.85
N GLN A 769 -13.74 -59.30 -43.24
CA GLN A 769 -13.60 -60.63 -42.66
C GLN A 769 -13.47 -61.69 -43.76
N ARG A 770 -12.38 -62.46 -43.73
CA ARG A 770 -12.19 -63.69 -44.52
C ARG A 770 -13.00 -64.84 -43.89
N LYS A 771 -14.09 -65.27 -44.52
CA LYS A 771 -14.68 -66.62 -44.34
C LYS A 771 -14.53 -67.43 -45.63
N LYS A 772 -13.86 -68.58 -45.52
CA LYS A 772 -13.71 -69.61 -46.56
C LYS A 772 -15.08 -70.10 -47.06
N LYS A 773 -15.31 -70.12 -48.38
CA LYS A 773 -16.08 -71.21 -49.01
C LYS A 773 -15.66 -71.46 -50.46
N LYS A 774 -15.48 -72.75 -50.70
CA LYS A 774 -15.06 -73.50 -51.87
C LYS A 774 -15.82 -73.16 -53.18
N THR A 775 -15.02 -73.03 -54.25
CA THR A 775 -15.20 -73.56 -55.62
C THR A 775 -16.60 -73.62 -56.25
N SER A 776 -16.78 -72.98 -57.41
CA SER A 776 -17.07 -73.68 -58.68
C SER A 776 -17.21 -72.73 -59.87
N LYS A 777 -16.28 -72.88 -60.83
CA LYS A 777 -16.40 -72.87 -62.29
C LYS A 777 -17.25 -71.81 -63.04
N LYS A 778 -16.47 -71.08 -63.85
CA LYS A 778 -16.54 -70.94 -65.34
C LYS A 778 -17.61 -70.07 -66.00
N ARG A 779 -17.02 -69.24 -66.90
CA ARG A 779 -17.50 -68.75 -68.21
C ARG A 779 -18.59 -67.67 -68.17
N VAL A 780 -18.66 -66.68 -69.05
CA VAL A 780 -17.86 -66.11 -70.17
C VAL A 780 -18.68 -64.87 -70.57
N ALA A 781 -18.02 -63.76 -70.97
CA ALA A 781 -18.51 -62.64 -71.80
C ALA A 781 -19.91 -62.03 -71.49
N THR A 782 -20.15 -60.72 -71.59
CA THR A 782 -19.94 -59.87 -72.77
C THR A 782 -20.41 -58.44 -72.41
N LYS A 783 -19.74 -57.43 -72.99
CA LYS A 783 -20.28 -56.22 -73.65
C LYS A 783 -21.45 -55.42 -73.02
N LYS A 784 -21.18 -54.12 -72.80
CA LYS A 784 -21.77 -52.88 -73.41
C LYS A 784 -21.72 -51.76 -72.35
N THR A 785 -20.88 -50.72 -72.47
CA THR A 785 -21.04 -49.45 -73.25
C THR A 785 -22.34 -48.69 -72.99
N THR A 786 -22.17 -47.35 -72.98
CA THR A 786 -23.12 -46.22 -72.81
C THR A 786 -23.54 -45.99 -71.36
N GLU A 787 -23.31 -44.84 -70.73
CA GLU A 787 -22.86 -43.50 -71.14
C GLU A 787 -22.24 -42.81 -69.91
#